data_AF-A0A971VFK7-F1
#
_entry.id   AF-A0A971VFK7-F1
#
_cell.length_a   1.000
_cell.length_b   1.000
_cell.length_c   1.000
_cell.angle_alpha   90.00
_cell.angle_beta   90.00
_cell.angle_gamma   90.00
#
_symmetry.space_group_name_H-M   'P 1'
#
loop_
_entity.id
_entity.type
_entity.pdbx_description
1 polymer ?
#
loop_
_entity_poly.entity_id
_entity_poly.type
_entity_poly.pdbx_seq_one_letter_code
_entity_poly.pdbx_strand_id
1 'polypeptide(L)'
;MDSIYHDILRKYWGYESFRPLQLDIIRSVDSGKDTLGLLPTGGGKSLTFQVPALAKPGICLVITPLIALMRDQVDNLKRNGIKAYAIHSGMSWPEIEKAYDNCTYGDYKFLYLSPERLATKVFTDRLQYLNVNLIAVDEAHCISQWGYDFRPSYRLIAEVREHLPGVPVLALTATATPAVVKDIQQQLKFPGFNVYKKSFERSNLAYVLRYAEDKEQQLLNILDGVEGSAIVYVRSRKKTRELAGLIENHGISAGFFHAGLLQKNKDELQKKWKSGQCRVIVATNAFGMGIDKADVRLVVHVDAPDSLEAYFQEAGRAGRDEKKAYAVFLWSPNDKKRLDRSTAASFPEIEVLRRVYDALGNFFQIAVGYGENQVFDFNIGKFCSAFGFNVTTLVSSLKILQRAGYIDFTEMSDIPSRVLMKMSDLELYKFQVANERLDPFIKVLLRSYTGLFVDYVNIDEELLAKRLNVSRSDVYEAFKSCSRMGVLHYIPQRRSPLIRYLQQRFEPHRLRFPDEVYKERLHQYQKRVEAVIDYASSSSVCRSRLLLNYFGEKCQHNCGHCDVCISRKKSRLSDSEFESIENAIKEKLENSVLTADVLVKELSFDEDKIWKVIRWLEDAEKISEDEVGALLWKPRG
;
A
#
# COMPACT_ATOMS: atom_id res chain seq x y z
N MET A 1 -29.86 -21.70 -12.67
CA MET A 1 -29.04 -20.51 -12.34
C MET A 1 -27.55 -20.80 -12.43
N ASP A 2 -27.04 -21.93 -11.96
CA ASP A 2 -25.58 -22.18 -12.11
C ASP A 2 -25.09 -22.24 -13.57
N SER A 3 -25.92 -22.73 -14.51
CA SER A 3 -25.54 -22.78 -15.93
C SER A 3 -25.23 -21.38 -16.49
N ILE A 4 -25.99 -20.35 -16.12
CA ILE A 4 -25.75 -18.98 -16.62
C ILE A 4 -24.38 -18.44 -16.18
N TYR A 5 -23.91 -18.82 -14.99
CA TYR A 5 -22.59 -18.40 -14.50
C TYR A 5 -21.46 -19.08 -15.26
N HIS A 6 -21.60 -20.38 -15.55
CA HIS A 6 -20.65 -21.11 -16.38
C HIS A 6 -20.66 -20.61 -17.83
N ASP A 7 -21.82 -20.30 -18.39
CA ASP A 7 -21.95 -19.75 -19.74
C ASP A 7 -21.28 -18.37 -19.86
N ILE A 8 -21.48 -17.49 -18.87
CA ILE A 8 -20.82 -16.19 -18.78
C ILE A 8 -19.29 -16.36 -18.64
N LEU A 9 -18.85 -17.28 -17.78
CA LEU A 9 -17.44 -17.57 -17.56
C LEU A 9 -16.76 -18.02 -18.86
N ARG A 10 -17.37 -18.98 -19.58
CA ARG A 10 -16.87 -19.49 -20.85
C ARG A 10 -16.92 -18.42 -21.94
N LYS A 11 -18.01 -17.66 -22.05
CA LYS A 11 -18.21 -16.63 -23.08
C LYS A 11 -17.16 -15.52 -23.02
N TYR A 12 -16.90 -14.96 -21.84
CA TYR A 12 -16.08 -13.75 -21.71
C TYR A 12 -14.63 -14.03 -21.31
N TRP A 13 -14.35 -15.17 -20.67
CA TRP A 13 -13.00 -15.50 -20.20
C TRP A 13 -12.46 -16.83 -20.74
N GLY A 14 -13.28 -17.65 -21.40
CA GLY A 14 -12.86 -18.94 -21.95
C GLY A 14 -12.49 -19.99 -20.91
N TYR A 15 -12.85 -19.79 -19.64
CA TYR A 15 -12.59 -20.78 -18.58
C TYR A 15 -13.73 -21.79 -18.50
N GLU A 16 -13.38 -23.07 -18.38
CA GLU A 16 -14.35 -24.17 -18.26
C GLU A 16 -14.92 -24.29 -16.84
N SER A 17 -14.16 -23.90 -15.82
CA SER A 17 -14.53 -24.07 -14.43
C SER A 17 -14.10 -22.90 -13.55
N PHE A 18 -14.87 -22.68 -12.48
CA PHE A 18 -14.51 -21.75 -11.42
C PHE A 18 -13.39 -22.32 -10.55
N ARG A 19 -12.52 -21.44 -10.05
CA ARG A 19 -11.58 -21.79 -9.00
C ARG A 19 -12.33 -22.03 -7.69
N PRO A 20 -11.75 -22.79 -6.73
CA PRO A 20 -12.37 -23.03 -5.43
C PRO A 20 -12.86 -21.74 -4.76
N LEU A 21 -14.06 -21.80 -4.15
CA LEU A 21 -14.80 -20.71 -3.50
C LEU A 21 -15.37 -19.60 -4.40
N GLN A 22 -14.99 -19.49 -5.68
CA GLN A 22 -15.54 -18.44 -6.53
C GLN A 22 -17.04 -18.60 -6.73
N LEU A 23 -17.49 -19.80 -7.09
CA LEU A 23 -18.91 -20.07 -7.32
C LEU A 23 -19.74 -19.94 -6.02
N ASP A 24 -19.18 -20.32 -4.88
CA ASP A 24 -19.84 -20.17 -3.57
C ASP A 24 -20.09 -18.69 -3.22
N ILE A 25 -19.09 -17.83 -3.47
CA ILE A 25 -19.23 -16.38 -3.29
C ILE A 25 -20.28 -15.81 -4.26
N ILE A 26 -20.23 -16.23 -5.53
CA ILE A 26 -21.20 -15.80 -6.56
C ILE A 26 -22.62 -16.16 -6.13
N ARG A 27 -22.86 -17.40 -5.70
CA ARG A 27 -24.17 -17.87 -5.21
C ARG A 27 -24.63 -17.11 -3.97
N SER A 28 -23.72 -16.81 -3.04
CA SER A 28 -24.05 -16.07 -1.82
C SER A 28 -24.59 -14.67 -2.15
N VAL A 29 -23.86 -13.92 -2.97
CA VAL A 29 -24.24 -12.57 -3.41
C VAL A 29 -25.49 -12.60 -4.28
N ASP A 30 -25.61 -13.58 -5.17
CA ASP A 30 -26.79 -13.76 -6.01
C ASP A 30 -28.07 -13.98 -5.19
N SER A 31 -27.96 -14.70 -4.07
CA SER A 31 -29.06 -14.88 -3.12
C SER A 31 -29.42 -13.63 -2.29
N GLY A 32 -28.82 -12.48 -2.59
CA GLY A 32 -29.05 -11.21 -1.91
C GLY A 32 -28.30 -11.06 -0.58
N LYS A 33 -27.32 -11.92 -0.30
CA LYS A 33 -26.54 -11.86 0.94
C LYS A 33 -25.29 -10.99 0.78
N ASP A 34 -25.10 -10.10 1.73
CA ASP A 34 -23.82 -9.42 1.90
C ASP A 34 -22.74 -10.46 2.22
N THR A 35 -21.61 -10.36 1.55
CA THR A 35 -20.59 -11.42 1.54
C THR A 35 -19.19 -10.83 1.62
N LEU A 36 -18.34 -11.37 2.50
CA LEU A 36 -16.91 -11.06 2.56
C LEU A 36 -16.10 -12.24 2.00
N GLY A 37 -15.39 -12.01 0.90
CA GLY A 37 -14.47 -12.97 0.29
C GLY A 37 -13.01 -12.68 0.66
N LEU A 38 -12.38 -13.62 1.36
CA LEU A 38 -10.93 -13.64 1.62
C LEU A 38 -10.27 -14.56 0.60
N LEU A 39 -9.76 -13.95 -0.48
CA LEU A 39 -9.18 -14.67 -1.61
C LEU A 39 -7.75 -14.19 -1.86
N PRO A 40 -6.74 -15.07 -1.82
CA PRO A 40 -5.34 -14.68 -1.97
C PRO A 40 -5.07 -13.98 -3.31
N THR A 41 -3.94 -13.28 -3.42
CA THR A 41 -3.54 -12.60 -4.65
C THR A 41 -3.47 -13.57 -5.83
N GLY A 42 -4.13 -13.25 -6.94
CA GLY A 42 -4.29 -14.17 -8.08
C GLY A 42 -5.42 -15.19 -7.93
N GLY A 43 -6.16 -15.21 -6.81
CA GLY A 43 -7.31 -16.10 -6.58
C GLY A 43 -8.56 -15.81 -7.42
N GLY A 44 -8.48 -14.87 -8.38
CA GLY A 44 -9.58 -14.51 -9.27
C GLY A 44 -10.72 -13.75 -8.57
N LYS A 45 -10.38 -12.81 -7.67
CA LYS A 45 -11.35 -11.92 -6.98
C LYS A 45 -12.29 -11.21 -7.95
N SER A 46 -11.78 -10.72 -9.09
CA SER A 46 -12.61 -9.94 -10.02
C SER A 46 -13.81 -10.73 -10.56
N LEU A 47 -13.63 -12.03 -10.82
CA LEU A 47 -14.71 -12.88 -11.35
C LEU A 47 -15.88 -13.03 -10.37
N THR A 48 -15.65 -12.92 -9.06
CA THR A 48 -16.71 -13.14 -8.07
C THR A 48 -17.73 -12.00 -8.01
N PHE A 49 -17.38 -10.80 -8.50
CA PHE A 49 -18.37 -9.73 -8.72
C PHE A 49 -18.72 -9.54 -10.20
N GLN A 50 -17.80 -9.82 -11.12
CA GLN A 50 -18.05 -9.61 -12.55
C GLN A 50 -19.10 -10.56 -13.12
N VAL A 51 -19.03 -11.85 -12.78
CA VAL A 51 -19.99 -12.85 -13.26
C VAL A 51 -21.42 -12.57 -12.77
N PRO A 52 -21.70 -12.38 -11.46
CA PRO A 52 -23.05 -12.12 -11.01
C PRO A 52 -23.60 -10.78 -11.49
N ALA A 53 -22.75 -9.75 -11.62
CA ALA A 53 -23.16 -8.47 -12.19
C ALA A 53 -23.61 -8.57 -13.67
N LEU A 54 -22.97 -9.45 -14.45
CA LEU A 54 -23.35 -9.72 -15.84
C LEU A 54 -24.63 -10.55 -15.95
N ALA A 55 -24.90 -11.42 -14.98
CA ALA A 55 -26.07 -12.29 -14.99
C ALA A 55 -27.39 -11.58 -14.66
N LYS A 56 -27.35 -10.39 -14.04
CA LYS A 56 -28.53 -9.60 -13.65
C LYS A 56 -28.64 -8.29 -14.44
N PRO A 57 -29.86 -7.77 -14.66
CA PRO A 57 -30.06 -6.39 -15.13
C PRO A 57 -29.40 -5.39 -14.17
N GLY A 58 -29.05 -4.19 -14.67
CA GLY A 58 -28.43 -3.14 -13.88
C GLY A 58 -26.90 -3.11 -13.91
N ILE A 59 -26.30 -2.28 -13.06
CA ILE A 59 -24.88 -1.96 -13.02
C ILE A 59 -24.25 -2.38 -11.68
N CYS A 60 -23.02 -2.87 -11.71
CA CYS A 60 -22.23 -3.09 -10.50
C CYS A 60 -21.35 -1.86 -10.21
N LEU A 61 -21.48 -1.31 -9.00
CA LEU A 61 -20.60 -0.28 -8.47
C LEU A 61 -19.35 -0.94 -7.87
N VAL A 62 -18.17 -0.65 -8.41
CA VAL A 62 -16.90 -1.22 -7.94
C VAL A 62 -16.08 -0.14 -7.25
N ILE A 63 -15.94 -0.21 -5.94
CA ILE A 63 -15.20 0.75 -5.12
C ILE A 63 -13.80 0.20 -4.85
N THR A 64 -12.77 0.91 -5.28
CA THR A 64 -11.37 0.45 -5.18
C THR A 64 -10.41 1.62 -4.99
N PRO A 65 -9.29 1.47 -4.24
CA PRO A 65 -8.51 2.61 -3.78
C PRO A 65 -7.57 3.17 -4.85
N LEU A 66 -7.36 2.46 -5.95
CA LEU A 66 -6.31 2.77 -6.91
C LEU A 66 -6.81 3.02 -8.33
N ILE A 67 -6.54 4.23 -8.79
CA ILE A 67 -6.84 4.69 -10.16
C ILE A 67 -6.17 3.81 -11.23
N ALA A 68 -4.91 3.44 -11.04
CA ALA A 68 -4.20 2.59 -12.00
C ALA A 68 -4.87 1.21 -12.14
N LEU A 69 -5.33 0.62 -11.02
CA LEU A 69 -6.04 -0.65 -11.02
C LEU A 69 -7.41 -0.53 -11.69
N MET A 70 -8.15 0.55 -11.43
CA MET A 70 -9.42 0.80 -12.11
C MET A 70 -9.27 0.82 -13.62
N ARG A 71 -8.25 1.53 -14.13
CA ARG A 71 -7.97 1.61 -15.58
C ARG A 71 -7.63 0.25 -16.17
N ASP A 72 -6.70 -0.49 -15.55
CA ASP A 72 -6.32 -1.83 -16.01
C ASP A 72 -7.53 -2.79 -16.04
N GLN A 73 -8.43 -2.73 -15.04
CA GLN A 73 -9.64 -3.56 -15.01
C GLN A 73 -10.66 -3.16 -16.07
N VAL A 74 -10.91 -1.86 -16.25
CA VAL A 74 -11.84 -1.36 -17.27
C VAL A 74 -11.34 -1.67 -18.67
N ASP A 75 -10.05 -1.51 -18.94
CA ASP A 75 -9.45 -1.86 -20.24
C ASP A 75 -9.57 -3.36 -20.52
N ASN A 76 -9.38 -4.21 -19.51
CA ASN A 76 -9.56 -5.65 -19.66
C ASN A 76 -11.03 -6.01 -19.97
N LEU A 77 -11.99 -5.41 -19.26
CA LEU A 77 -13.41 -5.60 -19.52
C LEU A 77 -13.79 -5.15 -20.94
N LYS A 78 -13.30 -3.99 -21.39
CA LYS A 78 -13.53 -3.48 -22.74
C LYS A 78 -12.96 -4.40 -23.82
N ARG A 79 -11.77 -4.97 -23.61
CA ARG A 79 -11.19 -5.97 -24.54
C ARG A 79 -12.05 -7.23 -24.64
N ASN A 80 -12.73 -7.60 -23.57
CA ASN A 80 -13.68 -8.72 -23.55
C ASN A 80 -15.08 -8.31 -24.04
N GLY A 81 -15.25 -7.13 -24.63
CA GLY A 81 -16.54 -6.64 -25.15
C GLY A 81 -17.54 -6.21 -24.07
N ILE A 82 -17.08 -6.01 -22.84
CA ILE A 82 -17.93 -5.60 -21.70
C ILE A 82 -17.82 -4.08 -21.50
N LYS A 83 -18.96 -3.40 -21.52
CA LYS A 83 -19.04 -1.96 -21.26
C LYS A 83 -18.78 -1.66 -19.79
N ALA A 84 -17.67 -0.96 -19.52
CA ALA A 84 -17.26 -0.53 -18.20
C ALA A 84 -16.66 0.89 -18.24
N TYR A 85 -16.82 1.64 -17.16
CA TYR A 85 -16.26 2.98 -16.99
C TYR A 85 -15.55 3.09 -15.63
N ALA A 86 -14.54 3.97 -15.53
CA ALA A 86 -13.91 4.35 -14.27
C ALA A 86 -14.01 5.85 -14.08
N ILE A 87 -14.42 6.30 -12.90
CA ILE A 87 -14.45 7.70 -12.50
C ILE A 87 -13.42 7.91 -11.38
N HIS A 88 -12.48 8.83 -11.61
CA HIS A 88 -11.38 9.11 -10.69
C HIS A 88 -11.08 10.60 -10.53
N SER A 89 -10.27 10.97 -9.54
CA SER A 89 -9.93 12.37 -9.22
C SER A 89 -9.34 13.15 -10.41
N GLY A 90 -8.51 12.52 -11.24
CA GLY A 90 -7.89 13.15 -12.42
C GLY A 90 -8.75 13.32 -13.69
N MET A 91 -10.08 13.19 -13.61
CA MET A 91 -10.98 13.45 -14.76
C MET A 91 -11.57 14.85 -14.69
N SER A 92 -11.77 15.46 -15.87
CA SER A 92 -12.48 16.73 -16.00
C SER A 92 -13.99 16.56 -15.79
N TRP A 93 -14.67 17.64 -15.43
CA TRP A 93 -16.11 17.62 -15.19
C TRP A 93 -16.94 17.09 -16.39
N PRO A 94 -16.68 17.49 -17.65
CA PRO A 94 -17.40 16.93 -18.80
C PRO A 94 -17.16 15.43 -19.01
N GLU A 95 -15.97 14.92 -18.69
CA GLU A 95 -15.70 13.48 -18.77
C GLU A 95 -16.45 12.70 -17.69
N ILE A 96 -16.60 13.28 -16.49
CA ILE A 96 -17.37 12.70 -15.39
C ILE A 96 -18.86 12.68 -15.73
N GLU A 97 -19.39 13.78 -16.25
CA GLU A 97 -20.79 13.87 -16.66
C GLU A 97 -21.11 12.84 -17.75
N LYS A 98 -20.28 12.79 -18.81
CA LYS A 98 -20.39 11.78 -19.87
C LYS A 98 -20.29 10.35 -19.32
N ALA A 99 -19.46 10.11 -18.31
CA ALA A 99 -19.35 8.79 -17.68
C ALA A 99 -20.65 8.39 -16.99
N TYR A 100 -21.26 9.30 -16.22
CA TYR A 100 -22.55 9.04 -15.58
C TYR A 100 -23.68 8.84 -16.60
N ASP A 101 -23.78 9.70 -17.62
CA ASP A 101 -24.82 9.57 -18.63
C ASP A 101 -24.73 8.23 -19.37
N ASN A 102 -23.51 7.82 -19.73
CA ASN A 102 -23.25 6.50 -20.28
C ASN A 102 -23.64 5.37 -19.31
N CYS A 103 -23.37 5.51 -18.01
CA CYS A 103 -23.74 4.51 -17.02
C CYS A 103 -25.25 4.41 -16.81
N THR A 104 -25.97 5.52 -16.94
CA THR A 104 -27.42 5.59 -16.79
C THR A 104 -28.15 5.07 -18.03
N TYR A 105 -27.70 5.42 -19.24
CA TYR A 105 -28.44 5.20 -20.48
C TYR A 105 -27.77 4.24 -21.48
N GLY A 106 -26.49 3.90 -21.28
CA GLY A 106 -25.66 3.21 -22.28
C GLY A 106 -25.46 1.71 -22.08
N ASP A 107 -26.25 1.06 -21.22
CA ASP A 107 -26.14 -0.36 -20.84
C ASP A 107 -24.75 -0.77 -20.32
N TYR A 108 -24.14 0.08 -19.50
CA TYR A 108 -22.87 -0.24 -18.85
C TYR A 108 -23.09 -1.20 -17.68
N LYS A 109 -22.17 -2.16 -17.55
CA LYS A 109 -22.26 -3.22 -16.53
C LYS A 109 -21.41 -2.95 -15.29
N PHE A 110 -20.39 -2.10 -15.41
CA PHE A 110 -19.48 -1.77 -14.33
C PHE A 110 -19.15 -0.29 -14.28
N LEU A 111 -19.27 0.30 -13.10
CA LEU A 111 -18.77 1.65 -12.79
C LEU A 111 -17.75 1.55 -11.65
N TYR A 112 -16.48 1.77 -11.99
CA TYR A 112 -15.37 1.81 -11.03
C TYR A 112 -15.24 3.22 -10.44
N LEU A 113 -15.15 3.30 -9.11
CA LEU A 113 -15.09 4.55 -8.35
C LEU A 113 -13.98 4.51 -7.30
N SER A 114 -13.28 5.63 -7.11
CA SER A 114 -12.46 5.80 -5.91
C SER A 114 -13.36 6.14 -4.70
N PRO A 115 -13.03 5.69 -3.48
CA PRO A 115 -13.88 5.91 -2.30
C PRO A 115 -14.15 7.39 -2.02
N GLU A 116 -13.21 8.28 -2.35
CA GLU A 116 -13.35 9.73 -2.15
C GLU A 116 -14.45 10.35 -3.02
N ARG A 117 -14.83 9.69 -4.12
CA ARG A 117 -15.91 10.16 -5.00
C ARG A 117 -17.30 9.93 -4.41
N LEU A 118 -17.45 9.03 -3.44
CA LEU A 118 -18.74 8.67 -2.85
C LEU A 118 -19.39 9.84 -2.10
N ALA A 119 -18.61 10.76 -1.54
CA ALA A 119 -19.12 11.97 -0.87
C ALA A 119 -19.42 13.14 -1.82
N THR A 120 -19.16 13.00 -3.13
CA THR A 120 -19.36 14.13 -4.05
C THR A 120 -20.83 14.31 -4.38
N LYS A 121 -21.30 15.57 -4.38
CA LYS A 121 -22.69 15.91 -4.72
C LYS A 121 -23.12 15.34 -6.08
N VAL A 122 -22.24 15.38 -7.07
CA VAL A 122 -22.51 14.81 -8.40
C VAL A 122 -22.79 13.30 -8.32
N PHE A 123 -22.05 12.56 -7.50
CA PHE A 123 -22.30 11.13 -7.32
C PHE A 123 -23.63 10.89 -6.60
N THR A 124 -23.89 11.58 -5.48
CA THR A 124 -25.13 11.40 -4.72
C THR A 124 -26.36 11.74 -5.56
N ASP A 125 -26.31 12.82 -6.35
CA ASP A 125 -27.41 13.25 -7.22
C ASP A 125 -27.65 12.25 -8.36
N ARG A 126 -26.58 11.63 -8.88
CA ARG A 126 -26.66 10.64 -9.98
C ARG A 126 -27.01 9.24 -9.50
N LEU A 127 -26.73 8.89 -8.25
CA LEU A 127 -26.90 7.54 -7.69
C LEU A 127 -28.32 7.01 -7.87
N GLN A 128 -29.32 7.85 -7.63
CA GLN A 128 -30.75 7.48 -7.75
C GLN A 128 -31.17 7.08 -9.18
N TYR A 129 -30.41 7.49 -10.20
CA TYR A 129 -30.69 7.14 -11.59
C TYR A 129 -29.94 5.88 -12.05
N LEU A 130 -29.00 5.38 -11.24
CA LEU A 130 -28.28 4.15 -11.54
C LEU A 130 -29.09 2.95 -11.03
N ASN A 131 -29.46 2.05 -11.94
CA ASN A 131 -30.05 0.77 -11.56
C ASN A 131 -28.97 -0.18 -11.03
N VAL A 132 -28.56 0.01 -9.78
CA VAL A 132 -27.45 -0.75 -9.17
C VAL A 132 -27.91 -2.15 -8.76
N ASN A 133 -27.17 -3.19 -9.16
CA ASN A 133 -27.47 -4.57 -8.82
C ASN A 133 -26.49 -5.23 -7.83
N LEU A 134 -25.31 -4.61 -7.63
CA LEU A 134 -24.26 -5.10 -6.74
C LEU A 134 -23.30 -3.97 -6.37
N ILE A 135 -22.94 -3.87 -5.10
CA ILE A 135 -21.82 -3.04 -4.63
C ILE A 135 -20.63 -3.96 -4.36
N ALA A 136 -19.57 -3.85 -5.15
CA ALA A 136 -18.31 -4.55 -4.94
C ALA A 136 -17.29 -3.63 -4.27
N VAL A 137 -16.77 -4.04 -3.11
CA VAL A 137 -15.76 -3.29 -2.35
C VAL A 137 -14.44 -4.04 -2.44
N ASP A 138 -13.53 -3.55 -3.27
CA ASP A 138 -12.19 -4.11 -3.43
C ASP A 138 -11.21 -3.52 -2.41
N GLU A 139 -10.19 -4.30 -2.05
CA GLU A 139 -9.28 -4.03 -0.93
C GLU A 139 -10.03 -3.61 0.35
N ALA A 140 -11.09 -4.36 0.69
CA ALA A 140 -12.00 -4.05 1.78
C ALA A 140 -11.30 -3.88 3.15
N HIS A 141 -10.07 -4.42 3.33
CA HIS A 141 -9.27 -4.18 4.53
C HIS A 141 -9.01 -2.69 4.80
N CYS A 142 -9.06 -1.82 3.78
CA CYS A 142 -8.90 -0.38 3.91
C CYS A 142 -9.98 0.28 4.77
N ILE A 143 -11.18 -0.30 4.89
CA ILE A 143 -12.25 0.26 5.75
C ILE A 143 -11.92 0.11 7.23
N SER A 144 -11.16 -0.92 7.59
CA SER A 144 -10.89 -1.25 8.97
C SER A 144 -9.78 -0.37 9.52
N GLN A 145 -10.02 0.25 10.67
CA GLN A 145 -8.99 1.01 11.37
C GLN A 145 -7.86 0.15 11.91
N TRP A 146 -8.13 -1.15 12.03
CA TRP A 146 -7.17 -2.20 12.39
C TRP A 146 -6.42 -2.73 11.15
N GLY A 147 -6.82 -2.32 9.94
CA GLY A 147 -6.14 -2.61 8.70
C GLY A 147 -4.78 -1.89 8.58
N TYR A 148 -3.90 -2.44 7.75
CA TYR A 148 -2.57 -1.87 7.53
C TYR A 148 -2.57 -0.65 6.60
N ASP A 149 -3.55 -0.53 5.69
CA ASP A 149 -3.77 0.62 4.81
C ASP A 149 -5.15 1.26 5.04
N PHE A 150 -5.43 1.71 6.28
CA PHE A 150 -6.71 2.31 6.63
C PHE A 150 -7.00 3.60 5.85
N ARG A 151 -8.17 3.65 5.19
CA ARG A 151 -8.67 4.79 4.40
C ARG A 151 -10.08 5.18 4.88
N PRO A 152 -10.23 6.32 5.59
CA PRO A 152 -11.51 6.77 6.12
C PRO A 152 -12.63 6.86 5.08
N SER A 153 -12.30 7.22 3.84
CA SER A 153 -13.24 7.34 2.71
C SER A 153 -14.02 6.06 2.40
N TYR A 154 -13.51 4.87 2.77
CA TYR A 154 -14.26 3.62 2.65
C TYR A 154 -15.48 3.54 3.58
N ARG A 155 -15.53 4.30 4.68
CA ARG A 155 -16.68 4.28 5.59
C ARG A 155 -17.94 4.88 4.96
N LEU A 156 -17.78 5.76 3.97
CA LEU A 156 -18.86 6.37 3.19
C LEU A 156 -19.71 5.33 2.44
N ILE A 157 -19.18 4.12 2.20
CA ILE A 157 -19.92 3.04 1.54
C ILE A 157 -21.18 2.67 2.35
N ALA A 158 -21.12 2.77 3.68
CA ALA A 158 -22.26 2.52 4.53
C ALA A 158 -23.40 3.53 4.33
N GLU A 159 -23.07 4.78 4.03
CA GLU A 159 -24.04 5.84 3.70
C GLU A 159 -24.64 5.61 2.31
N VAL A 160 -23.81 5.27 1.32
CA VAL A 160 -24.27 4.93 -0.05
C VAL A 160 -25.30 3.81 -0.04
N ARG A 161 -25.11 2.82 0.83
CA ARG A 161 -26.03 1.67 0.97
C ARG A 161 -27.42 2.06 1.46
N GLU A 162 -27.54 3.15 2.24
CA GLU A 162 -28.84 3.65 2.71
C GLU A 162 -29.73 4.12 1.54
N HIS A 163 -29.11 4.55 0.44
CA HIS A 163 -29.80 4.94 -0.80
C HIS A 163 -30.07 3.76 -1.75
N LEU A 164 -29.53 2.57 -1.47
CA LEU A 164 -29.64 1.37 -2.31
C LEU A 164 -30.17 0.17 -1.52
N PRO A 165 -31.39 0.24 -0.97
CA PRO A 165 -31.95 -0.84 -0.16
C PRO A 165 -32.10 -2.13 -0.97
N GLY A 166 -31.70 -3.25 -0.38
CA GLY A 166 -31.80 -4.58 -0.99
C GLY A 166 -30.67 -4.92 -1.99
N VAL A 167 -29.78 -3.97 -2.32
CA VAL A 167 -28.60 -4.25 -3.13
C VAL A 167 -27.54 -4.94 -2.28
N PRO A 168 -27.06 -6.14 -2.66
CA PRO A 168 -26.05 -6.86 -1.88
C PRO A 168 -24.67 -6.20 -1.97
N VAL A 169 -23.88 -6.31 -0.90
CA VAL A 169 -22.49 -5.87 -0.83
C VAL A 169 -21.54 -7.06 -0.86
N LEU A 170 -20.62 -7.07 -1.83
CA LEU A 170 -19.51 -8.02 -1.89
C LEU A 170 -18.20 -7.32 -1.52
N ALA A 171 -17.69 -7.60 -0.32
CA ALA A 171 -16.39 -7.11 0.13
C ALA A 171 -15.29 -8.12 -0.20
N LEU A 172 -14.17 -7.67 -0.74
CA LEU A 172 -13.06 -8.52 -1.19
C LEU A 172 -11.73 -7.99 -0.66
N THR A 173 -10.92 -8.89 -0.10
CA THR A 173 -9.53 -8.57 0.26
C THR A 173 -8.63 -9.80 0.12
N ALA A 174 -7.34 -9.56 -0.14
CA ALA A 174 -6.35 -10.63 -0.21
C ALA A 174 -6.06 -11.24 1.17
N THR A 175 -5.99 -10.39 2.18
CA THR A 175 -5.54 -10.73 3.53
C THR A 175 -6.27 -9.88 4.55
N ALA A 176 -6.69 -10.51 5.64
CA ALA A 176 -7.24 -9.84 6.81
C ALA A 176 -7.05 -10.74 8.04
N THR A 177 -6.69 -10.14 9.18
CA THR A 177 -6.71 -10.83 10.47
C THR A 177 -8.16 -11.02 10.94
N PRO A 178 -8.46 -11.94 11.87
CA PRO A 178 -9.82 -12.14 12.37
C PRO A 178 -10.49 -10.86 12.91
N ALA A 179 -9.72 -9.96 13.53
CA ALA A 179 -10.22 -8.66 14.00
C ALA A 179 -10.64 -7.75 12.83
N VAL A 180 -9.84 -7.70 11.76
CA VAL A 180 -10.14 -6.93 10.55
C VAL A 180 -11.36 -7.52 9.82
N VAL A 181 -11.49 -8.84 9.75
CA VAL A 181 -12.66 -9.53 9.15
C VAL A 181 -13.96 -9.13 9.84
N LYS A 182 -13.93 -9.06 11.18
CA LYS A 182 -15.09 -8.62 11.97
C LYS A 182 -15.42 -7.16 11.71
N ASP A 183 -14.42 -6.29 11.76
CA ASP A 183 -14.59 -4.84 11.59
C ASP A 183 -15.08 -4.49 10.17
N ILE A 184 -14.57 -5.12 9.11
CA ILE A 184 -15.05 -4.89 7.73
C ILE A 184 -16.57 -5.05 7.64
N GLN A 185 -17.10 -6.16 8.17
CA GLN A 185 -18.52 -6.47 8.09
C GLN A 185 -19.37 -5.50 8.93
N GLN A 186 -18.85 -5.08 10.09
CA GLN A 186 -19.51 -4.09 10.94
C GLN A 186 -19.57 -2.71 10.28
N GLN A 187 -18.45 -2.23 9.72
CA GLN A 187 -18.36 -0.93 9.05
C GLN A 187 -19.22 -0.88 7.78
N LEU A 188 -19.35 -2.00 7.06
CA LEU A 188 -20.24 -2.12 5.88
C LEU A 188 -21.70 -2.43 6.25
N LYS A 189 -22.03 -2.50 7.55
CA LYS A 189 -23.38 -2.75 8.07
C LYS A 189 -24.00 -4.07 7.57
N PHE A 190 -23.20 -5.15 7.47
CA PHE A 190 -23.71 -6.46 7.06
C PHE A 190 -24.82 -6.94 8.02
N PRO A 191 -25.96 -7.45 7.51
CA PRO A 191 -27.06 -7.97 8.36
C PRO A 191 -26.65 -9.16 9.21
N GLY A 192 -25.66 -9.94 8.75
CA GLY A 192 -25.12 -11.09 9.46
C GLY A 192 -23.70 -11.39 9.01
N PHE A 193 -22.98 -12.15 9.82
CA PHE A 193 -21.63 -12.60 9.49
C PHE A 193 -21.68 -13.62 8.34
N ASN A 194 -21.02 -13.31 7.24
CA ASN A 194 -20.98 -14.16 6.06
C ASN A 194 -19.61 -14.03 5.37
N VAL A 195 -18.72 -14.98 5.66
CA VAL A 195 -17.32 -14.95 5.23
C VAL A 195 -16.95 -16.24 4.53
N TYR A 196 -16.42 -16.11 3.31
CA TYR A 196 -15.80 -17.21 2.58
C TYR A 196 -14.29 -17.00 2.59
N LYS A 197 -13.57 -17.94 3.18
CA LYS A 197 -12.11 -17.86 3.33
C LYS A 197 -11.44 -19.02 2.61
N LYS A 198 -10.62 -18.72 1.61
CA LYS A 198 -9.65 -19.68 1.08
C LYS A 198 -8.44 -19.75 2.03
N SER A 199 -7.80 -20.90 2.11
CA SER A 199 -6.50 -21.00 2.77
C SER A 199 -5.53 -19.96 2.19
N PHE A 200 -4.78 -19.31 3.07
CA PHE A 200 -3.71 -18.40 2.68
C PHE A 200 -2.45 -19.14 2.23
N GLU A 201 -2.42 -20.49 2.29
CA GLU A 201 -1.24 -21.27 1.94
C GLU A 201 -0.89 -21.13 0.44
N ARG A 202 0.42 -20.96 0.18
CA ARG A 202 1.00 -20.90 -1.17
C ARG A 202 2.09 -21.95 -1.29
N SER A 203 1.69 -23.17 -1.66
CA SER A 203 2.61 -24.32 -1.81
C SER A 203 3.69 -24.10 -2.87
N ASN A 204 3.44 -23.23 -3.84
CA ASN A 204 4.40 -22.89 -4.89
C ASN A 204 5.38 -21.77 -4.51
N LEU A 205 5.16 -21.08 -3.38
CA LEU A 205 5.95 -19.92 -2.96
C LEU A 205 6.87 -20.26 -1.79
N ALA A 206 8.17 -20.25 -2.03
CA ALA A 206 9.17 -20.43 -0.99
C ALA A 206 9.48 -19.12 -0.28
N TYR A 207 9.12 -19.02 0.99
CA TYR A 207 9.54 -17.93 1.87
C TYR A 207 10.95 -18.19 2.39
N VAL A 208 11.85 -17.23 2.18
CA VAL A 208 13.27 -17.36 2.48
C VAL A 208 13.73 -16.12 3.24
N LEU A 209 14.24 -16.30 4.45
CA LEU A 209 14.91 -15.23 5.16
C LEU A 209 16.43 -15.39 5.05
N ARG A 210 17.13 -14.27 4.85
CA ARG A 210 18.60 -14.22 4.80
C ARG A 210 19.09 -13.09 5.67
N TYR A 211 19.93 -13.43 6.64
CA TYR A 211 20.70 -12.43 7.34
C TYR A 211 21.79 -11.90 6.40
N ALA A 212 21.91 -10.57 6.28
CA ALA A 212 22.92 -9.93 5.45
C ALA A 212 23.27 -8.55 6.01
N GLU A 213 24.55 -8.33 6.28
CA GLU A 213 25.08 -6.99 6.61
C GLU A 213 25.22 -6.16 5.33
N ASP A 214 25.87 -6.73 4.31
CA ASP A 214 25.85 -6.19 2.95
C ASP A 214 24.65 -6.74 2.17
N LYS A 215 23.53 -6.03 2.29
CA LYS A 215 22.30 -6.37 1.58
C LYS A 215 22.38 -6.12 0.08
N GLU A 216 23.25 -5.22 -0.37
CA GLU A 216 23.36 -4.87 -1.78
C GLU A 216 24.05 -5.99 -2.55
N GLN A 217 25.20 -6.45 -2.04
CA GLN A 217 25.87 -7.62 -2.61
C GLN A 217 25.00 -8.88 -2.53
N GLN A 218 24.31 -9.08 -1.40
CA GLN A 218 23.43 -10.23 -1.25
C GLN A 218 22.26 -10.20 -2.24
N LEU A 219 21.71 -9.01 -2.53
CA LEU A 219 20.68 -8.83 -3.56
C LEU A 219 21.19 -9.25 -4.94
N LEU A 220 22.39 -8.82 -5.33
CA LEU A 220 23.00 -9.20 -6.62
C LEU A 220 23.17 -10.73 -6.71
N ASN A 221 23.71 -11.37 -5.67
CA ASN A 221 23.87 -12.83 -5.61
C ASN A 221 22.53 -13.57 -5.77
N ILE A 222 21.45 -13.06 -5.16
CA ILE A 222 20.10 -13.64 -5.30
C ILE A 222 19.58 -13.46 -6.73
N LEU A 223 19.78 -12.29 -7.32
CA LEU A 223 19.36 -12.01 -8.69
C LEU A 223 20.14 -12.88 -9.69
N ASP A 224 21.41 -13.16 -9.47
CA ASP A 224 22.16 -14.08 -10.33
C ASP A 224 21.66 -15.53 -10.19
N GLY A 225 21.25 -15.94 -8.99
CA GLY A 225 20.78 -17.30 -8.71
C GLY A 225 19.33 -17.62 -9.11
N VAL A 226 18.50 -16.63 -9.46
CA VAL A 226 17.07 -16.84 -9.76
C VAL A 226 16.65 -16.12 -11.03
N GLU A 227 16.52 -16.87 -12.12
CA GLU A 227 16.05 -16.34 -13.40
C GLU A 227 14.58 -15.88 -13.40
N GLY A 228 14.22 -15.09 -14.41
CA GLY A 228 12.88 -14.56 -14.63
C GLY A 228 12.62 -13.20 -13.97
N SER A 229 11.38 -12.73 -14.10
CA SER A 229 11.00 -11.39 -13.63
C SER A 229 11.01 -11.29 -12.11
N ALA A 230 11.56 -10.18 -11.62
CA ALA A 230 11.70 -9.92 -10.19
C ALA A 230 11.12 -8.56 -9.77
N ILE A 231 10.71 -8.48 -8.50
CA ILE A 231 10.35 -7.22 -7.83
C ILE A 231 11.25 -7.08 -6.61
N VAL A 232 11.85 -5.91 -6.42
CA VAL A 232 12.72 -5.59 -5.29
C VAL A 232 12.07 -4.45 -4.49
N TYR A 233 11.65 -4.73 -3.26
CA TYR A 233 11.01 -3.77 -2.37
C TYR A 233 12.01 -3.05 -1.45
N VAL A 234 11.91 -1.73 -1.43
CA VAL A 234 12.64 -0.81 -0.57
C VAL A 234 11.71 0.26 0.01
N ARG A 235 12.16 0.97 1.05
CA ARG A 235 11.31 1.93 1.79
C ARG A 235 11.44 3.38 1.34
N SER A 236 12.46 3.73 0.53
CA SER A 236 12.69 5.12 0.11
C SER A 236 12.78 5.28 -1.41
N ARG A 237 12.26 6.41 -1.92
CA ARG A 237 12.32 6.79 -3.35
C ARG A 237 13.76 7.03 -3.85
N LYS A 238 14.68 7.31 -2.92
CA LYS A 238 16.10 7.46 -3.23
C LYS A 238 16.70 6.08 -3.49
N LYS A 239 16.48 5.15 -2.56
CA LYS A 239 16.99 3.78 -2.63
C LYS A 239 16.45 3.00 -3.81
N THR A 240 15.22 3.27 -4.27
CA THR A 240 14.71 2.65 -5.51
C THR A 240 15.58 2.99 -6.71
N ARG A 241 16.08 4.24 -6.81
CA ARG A 241 16.93 4.68 -7.91
C ARG A 241 18.35 4.17 -7.77
N GLU A 242 18.91 4.26 -6.56
CA GLU A 242 20.26 3.78 -6.25
C GLU A 242 20.41 2.28 -6.57
N LEU A 243 19.49 1.44 -6.07
CA LEU A 243 19.55 0.00 -6.34
C LEU A 243 19.23 -0.37 -7.78
N ALA A 244 18.31 0.35 -8.46
CA ALA A 244 18.07 0.09 -9.87
C ALA A 244 19.34 0.33 -10.70
N GLY A 245 20.05 1.44 -10.44
CA GLY A 245 21.34 1.72 -11.09
C GLY A 245 22.42 0.71 -10.73
N LEU A 246 22.48 0.25 -9.47
CA LEU A 246 23.41 -0.81 -9.06
C LEU A 246 23.17 -2.11 -9.84
N ILE A 247 21.90 -2.52 -9.97
CA ILE A 247 21.51 -3.75 -10.69
C ILE A 247 21.80 -3.61 -12.19
N GLU A 248 21.54 -2.44 -12.78
CA GLU A 248 21.88 -2.16 -14.19
C GLU A 248 23.39 -2.21 -14.42
N ASN A 249 24.19 -1.63 -13.54
CA ASN A 249 25.66 -1.68 -13.62
C ASN A 249 26.22 -3.09 -13.46
N HIS A 250 25.51 -3.99 -12.75
CA HIS A 250 25.82 -5.42 -12.65
C HIS A 250 25.39 -6.22 -13.89
N GLY A 251 24.84 -5.56 -14.92
CA GLY A 251 24.46 -6.19 -16.19
C GLY A 251 23.03 -6.76 -16.23
N ILE A 252 22.18 -6.45 -15.23
CA ILE A 252 20.80 -6.93 -15.17
C ILE A 252 19.85 -5.77 -15.50
N SER A 253 18.97 -5.95 -16.51
CA SER A 253 17.97 -4.92 -16.83
C SER A 253 17.06 -4.63 -15.63
N ALA A 254 17.08 -3.39 -15.14
CA ALA A 254 16.27 -2.97 -14.01
C ALA A 254 15.64 -1.60 -14.24
N GLY A 255 14.54 -1.33 -13.55
CA GLY A 255 13.96 0.00 -13.48
C GLY A 255 13.44 0.30 -12.08
N PHE A 256 13.17 1.57 -11.80
CA PHE A 256 12.70 2.00 -10.48
C PHE A 256 11.25 2.52 -10.53
N PHE A 257 10.46 2.21 -9.51
CA PHE A 257 9.07 2.65 -9.41
C PHE A 257 8.73 3.23 -8.03
N HIS A 258 8.19 4.44 -8.00
CA HIS A 258 7.68 5.06 -6.78
C HIS A 258 6.59 6.09 -7.07
N ALA A 259 5.86 6.49 -6.02
CA ALA A 259 4.74 7.44 -6.12
C ALA A 259 5.11 8.78 -6.80
N GLY A 260 6.34 9.27 -6.63
CA GLY A 260 6.81 10.54 -7.22
C GLY A 260 7.11 10.51 -8.73
N LEU A 261 7.00 9.37 -9.42
CA LEU A 261 7.14 9.34 -10.88
C LEU A 261 5.91 9.94 -11.56
N LEU A 262 6.14 10.63 -12.68
CA LEU A 262 5.06 11.06 -13.57
C LEU A 262 4.27 9.84 -14.08
N GLN A 263 2.96 10.01 -14.27
CA GLN A 263 2.08 8.91 -14.66
C GLN A 263 2.52 8.26 -15.97
N LYS A 264 2.91 9.06 -16.97
CA LYS A 264 3.43 8.56 -18.26
C LYS A 264 4.61 7.60 -18.08
N ASN A 265 5.55 7.96 -17.22
CA ASN A 265 6.74 7.13 -16.95
C ASN A 265 6.37 5.84 -16.21
N LYS A 266 5.39 5.89 -15.29
CA LYS A 266 4.86 4.70 -14.61
C LYS A 266 4.26 3.72 -15.62
N ASP A 267 3.45 4.22 -16.55
CA ASP A 267 2.75 3.41 -17.54
C ASP A 267 3.75 2.76 -18.53
N GLU A 268 4.75 3.52 -19.00
CA GLU A 268 5.81 3.00 -19.87
C GLU A 268 6.65 1.92 -19.18
N LEU A 269 7.09 2.15 -17.94
CA LEU A 269 7.89 1.19 -17.20
C LEU A 269 7.10 -0.10 -16.91
N GLN A 270 5.83 0.03 -16.53
CA GLN A 270 4.96 -1.12 -16.29
C GLN A 270 4.76 -1.95 -17.57
N LYS A 271 4.64 -1.30 -18.74
CA LYS A 271 4.56 -2.00 -20.04
C LYS A 271 5.85 -2.76 -20.37
N LYS A 272 7.03 -2.12 -20.20
CA LYS A 272 8.34 -2.77 -20.42
C LYS A 272 8.54 -3.99 -19.53
N TRP A 273 8.17 -3.88 -18.25
CA TRP A 273 8.29 -4.99 -17.32
C TRP A 273 7.26 -6.10 -17.58
N LYS A 274 5.99 -5.75 -17.88
CA LYS A 274 4.95 -6.74 -18.26
C LYS A 274 5.37 -7.56 -19.49
N SER A 275 5.96 -6.91 -20.49
CA SER A 275 6.45 -7.54 -21.74
C SER A 275 7.78 -8.29 -21.61
N GLY A 276 8.44 -8.23 -20.45
CA GLY A 276 9.73 -8.91 -20.21
C GLY A 276 10.96 -8.16 -20.71
N GLN A 277 10.81 -6.98 -21.31
CA GLN A 277 11.94 -6.12 -21.74
C GLN A 277 12.76 -5.59 -20.55
N CYS A 278 12.13 -5.51 -19.37
CA CYS A 278 12.79 -5.20 -18.11
C CYS A 278 12.56 -6.37 -17.16
N ARG A 279 13.65 -6.95 -16.64
CA ARG A 279 13.61 -8.09 -15.73
C ARG A 279 13.22 -7.68 -14.31
N VAL A 280 13.85 -6.64 -13.77
CA VAL A 280 13.74 -6.26 -12.35
C VAL A 280 13.06 -4.91 -12.19
N ILE A 281 12.07 -4.83 -11.30
CA ILE A 281 11.56 -3.53 -10.84
C ILE A 281 11.91 -3.33 -9.37
N VAL A 282 12.68 -2.28 -9.09
CA VAL A 282 12.96 -1.81 -7.74
C VAL A 282 11.91 -0.79 -7.34
N ALA A 283 11.19 -1.02 -6.25
CA ALA A 283 10.06 -0.18 -5.91
C ALA A 283 9.81 0.02 -4.42
N THR A 284 9.07 1.10 -4.13
CA THR A 284 8.38 1.20 -2.84
C THR A 284 7.06 0.43 -2.89
N ASN A 285 6.34 0.36 -1.78
CA ASN A 285 4.97 -0.18 -1.69
C ASN A 285 3.98 0.40 -2.73
N ALA A 286 4.32 1.53 -3.38
CA ALA A 286 3.54 2.12 -4.46
C ALA A 286 3.48 1.23 -5.71
N PHE A 287 4.47 0.34 -5.92
CA PHE A 287 4.44 -0.65 -6.99
C PHE A 287 3.83 -1.93 -6.44
N GLY A 288 2.60 -2.22 -6.80
CA GLY A 288 2.03 -3.47 -6.33
C GLY A 288 0.56 -3.62 -6.60
N MET A 289 -0.27 -2.91 -5.85
CA MET A 289 -1.72 -3.06 -5.94
C MET A 289 -2.17 -2.81 -7.39
N GLY A 290 -2.69 -3.85 -8.03
CA GLY A 290 -3.14 -3.84 -9.42
C GLY A 290 -2.15 -4.28 -10.50
N ILE A 291 -0.91 -4.65 -10.15
CA ILE A 291 -0.03 -5.31 -11.11
C ILE A 291 -0.51 -6.74 -11.32
N ASP A 292 -0.73 -7.09 -12.59
CA ASP A 292 -1.06 -8.45 -13.01
C ASP A 292 -0.03 -8.97 -14.01
N LYS A 293 0.99 -9.64 -13.47
CA LYS A 293 1.98 -10.44 -14.21
C LYS A 293 2.03 -11.81 -13.54
N ALA A 294 1.66 -12.85 -14.27
CA ALA A 294 1.45 -14.18 -13.67
C ALA A 294 2.78 -14.86 -13.27
N ASP A 295 3.83 -14.57 -14.03
CA ASP A 295 5.10 -15.28 -14.10
C ASP A 295 6.24 -14.60 -13.32
N VAL A 296 5.93 -13.83 -12.26
CA VAL A 296 6.95 -13.26 -11.37
C VAL A 296 7.63 -14.39 -10.59
N ARG A 297 8.95 -14.53 -10.71
CA ARG A 297 9.73 -15.62 -10.10
C ARG A 297 10.31 -15.25 -8.74
N LEU A 298 10.62 -13.97 -8.55
CA LEU A 298 11.32 -13.50 -7.36
C LEU A 298 10.69 -12.21 -6.84
N VAL A 299 10.45 -12.16 -5.53
CA VAL A 299 10.17 -10.93 -4.80
C VAL A 299 11.23 -10.82 -3.70
N VAL A 300 11.97 -9.72 -3.64
CA VAL A 300 12.99 -9.47 -2.62
C VAL A 300 12.62 -8.25 -1.79
N HIS A 301 12.57 -8.39 -0.47
CA HIS A 301 12.47 -7.30 0.48
C HIS A 301 13.86 -6.96 1.00
N VAL A 302 14.46 -5.91 0.44
CA VAL A 302 15.78 -5.43 0.87
C VAL A 302 15.67 -4.69 2.19
N ASP A 303 14.59 -3.95 2.39
CA ASP A 303 14.27 -3.31 3.65
C ASP A 303 13.11 -4.06 4.31
N ALA A 304 13.13 -4.18 5.64
CA ALA A 304 12.03 -4.83 6.34
C ALA A 304 10.67 -4.16 6.07
N PRO A 305 9.60 -4.92 5.79
CA PRO A 305 8.23 -4.40 5.77
C PRO A 305 7.84 -3.87 7.16
N ASP A 306 6.90 -2.93 7.22
CA ASP A 306 6.41 -2.40 8.50
C ASP A 306 5.34 -3.31 9.15
N SER A 307 4.83 -4.30 8.42
CA SER A 307 3.87 -5.27 8.92
C SER A 307 3.88 -6.57 8.11
N LEU A 308 3.40 -7.67 8.71
CA LEU A 308 3.30 -8.95 8.01
C LEU A 308 2.21 -8.97 6.93
N GLU A 309 1.19 -8.11 7.03
CA GLU A 309 0.19 -7.93 5.96
C GLU A 309 0.83 -7.38 4.70
N ALA A 310 1.64 -6.32 4.83
CA ALA A 310 2.37 -5.75 3.70
C ALA A 310 3.32 -6.79 3.09
N TYR A 311 4.12 -7.46 3.93
CA TYR A 311 5.01 -8.52 3.49
C TYR A 311 4.28 -9.64 2.72
N PHE A 312 3.18 -10.15 3.26
CA PHE A 312 2.44 -11.24 2.66
C PHE A 312 1.80 -10.83 1.33
N GLN A 313 1.21 -9.63 1.25
CA GLN A 313 0.62 -9.11 0.02
C GLN A 313 1.68 -8.91 -1.08
N GLU A 314 2.84 -8.36 -0.71
CA GLU A 314 3.97 -8.10 -1.60
C GLU A 314 4.63 -9.41 -2.07
N ALA A 315 4.90 -10.34 -1.15
CA ALA A 315 5.45 -11.66 -1.46
C ALA A 315 4.50 -12.48 -2.36
N GLY A 316 3.19 -12.40 -2.12
CA GLY A 316 2.15 -13.09 -2.91
C GLY A 316 2.01 -12.61 -4.36
N ARG A 317 2.83 -11.64 -4.79
CA ARG A 317 2.95 -11.25 -6.20
C ARG A 317 3.73 -12.27 -7.02
N ALA A 318 4.60 -13.04 -6.38
CA ALA A 318 5.36 -14.09 -7.02
C ALA A 318 4.49 -15.33 -7.28
N GLY A 319 4.75 -16.03 -8.39
CA GLY A 319 4.17 -17.34 -8.69
C GLY A 319 2.64 -17.35 -8.75
N ARG A 320 2.02 -16.40 -9.46
CA ARG A 320 0.56 -16.40 -9.67
C ARG A 320 0.10 -17.43 -10.70
N ASP A 321 1.01 -17.85 -11.57
CA ASP A 321 0.90 -18.99 -12.48
C ASP A 321 1.05 -20.36 -11.77
N GLU A 322 1.08 -20.37 -10.44
CA GLU A 322 1.23 -21.57 -9.58
C GLU A 322 2.56 -22.32 -9.77
N LYS A 323 3.48 -21.78 -10.55
CA LYS A 323 4.85 -22.30 -10.67
C LYS A 323 5.71 -21.86 -9.50
N LYS A 324 6.81 -22.57 -9.29
CA LYS A 324 7.76 -22.30 -8.20
C LYS A 324 8.24 -20.85 -8.26
N ALA A 325 8.20 -20.18 -7.13
CA ALA A 325 8.66 -18.81 -6.97
C ALA A 325 9.23 -18.58 -5.56
N TYR A 326 9.96 -17.49 -5.38
CA TYR A 326 10.68 -17.18 -4.16
C TYR A 326 10.30 -15.80 -3.63
N ALA A 327 10.03 -15.73 -2.33
CA ALA A 327 9.91 -14.48 -1.58
C ALA A 327 11.09 -14.41 -0.60
N VAL A 328 12.05 -13.54 -0.87
CA VAL A 328 13.28 -13.39 -0.10
C VAL A 328 13.21 -12.14 0.77
N PHE A 329 13.41 -12.29 2.06
CA PHE A 329 13.49 -11.20 3.03
C PHE A 329 14.92 -11.07 3.55
N LEU A 330 15.59 -9.97 3.19
CA LEU A 330 16.91 -9.62 3.73
C LEU A 330 16.77 -8.94 5.09
N TRP A 331 17.43 -9.49 6.10
CA TRP A 331 17.35 -9.04 7.48
C TRP A 331 18.72 -8.64 8.03
N SER A 332 18.77 -7.57 8.79
CA SER A 332 19.96 -7.10 9.50
C SER A 332 19.57 -6.48 10.85
N PRO A 333 20.51 -6.29 11.79
CA PRO A 333 20.23 -5.63 13.06
C PRO A 333 19.78 -4.17 12.89
N ASN A 334 20.16 -3.53 11.78
CA ASN A 334 19.71 -2.18 11.44
C ASN A 334 18.22 -2.11 11.11
N ASP A 335 17.63 -3.18 10.57
CA ASP A 335 16.18 -3.24 10.32
C ASP A 335 15.40 -3.27 11.62
N LYS A 336 15.86 -4.06 12.60
CA LYS A 336 15.26 -4.09 13.94
C LYS A 336 15.26 -2.70 14.56
N LYS A 337 16.43 -2.04 14.61
CA LYS A 337 16.55 -0.67 15.13
C LYS A 337 15.63 0.32 14.40
N ARG A 338 15.47 0.19 13.08
CA ARG A 338 14.56 1.03 12.29
C ARG A 338 13.10 0.78 12.65
N LEU A 339 12.70 -0.50 12.76
CA LEU A 339 11.35 -0.91 13.13
C LEU A 339 11.01 -0.42 14.55
N ASP A 340 11.92 -0.57 15.51
CA ASP A 340 11.73 -0.05 16.87
C ASP A 340 11.52 1.48 16.88
N ARG A 341 12.34 2.21 16.11
CA ARG A 341 12.22 3.67 15.96
C ARG A 341 10.94 4.10 15.21
N SER A 342 10.41 3.24 14.34
CA SER A 342 9.21 3.56 13.55
C SER A 342 7.97 3.75 14.42
N THR A 343 7.89 3.02 15.54
CA THR A 343 6.82 3.16 16.54
C THR A 343 6.84 4.56 17.16
N ALA A 344 7.99 4.98 17.68
CA ALA A 344 8.13 6.32 18.30
C ALA A 344 7.90 7.46 17.30
N ALA A 345 8.28 7.28 16.03
CA ALA A 345 8.03 8.26 14.99
C ALA A 345 6.54 8.33 14.55
N SER A 346 5.85 7.19 14.54
CA SER A 346 4.44 7.09 14.14
C SER A 346 3.48 7.46 15.28
N PHE A 347 3.90 7.24 16.53
CA PHE A 347 3.17 7.55 17.75
C PHE A 347 4.08 8.34 18.70
N PRO A 348 4.27 9.64 18.45
CA PRO A 348 5.02 10.52 19.35
C PRO A 348 4.31 10.62 20.69
N GLU A 349 5.08 10.72 21.78
CA GLU A 349 4.53 10.87 23.12
C GLU A 349 3.54 12.03 23.23
N ILE A 350 2.58 11.92 24.16
CA ILE A 350 1.51 12.91 24.35
C ILE A 350 2.07 14.33 24.53
N GLU A 351 3.20 14.48 25.23
CA GLU A 351 3.86 15.79 25.39
C GLU A 351 4.36 16.38 24.07
N VAL A 352 4.83 15.53 23.14
CA VAL A 352 5.20 15.97 21.79
C VAL A 352 3.95 16.43 21.03
N LEU A 353 2.83 15.72 21.15
CA LEU A 353 1.56 16.13 20.54
C LEU A 353 1.09 17.50 21.04
N ARG A 354 1.16 17.70 22.36
CA ARG A 354 0.85 18.98 23.03
C ARG A 354 1.74 20.11 22.52
N ARG A 355 3.06 19.85 22.42
CA ARG A 355 4.03 20.83 21.92
C ARG A 355 3.80 21.18 20.44
N VAL A 356 3.47 20.19 19.60
CA VAL A 356 3.12 20.44 18.20
C VAL A 356 1.87 21.31 18.11
N TYR A 357 0.82 20.98 18.88
CA TYR A 357 -0.42 21.75 18.88
C TYR A 357 -0.21 23.20 19.34
N ASP A 358 0.59 23.40 20.39
CA ASP A 358 0.93 24.74 20.86
C ASP A 358 1.73 25.53 19.82
N ALA A 359 2.73 24.89 19.23
CA ALA A 359 3.54 25.48 18.17
C ALA A 359 2.70 25.86 16.95
N LEU A 360 1.68 25.08 16.57
CA LEU A 360 0.74 25.46 15.50
C LEU A 360 0.02 26.75 15.82
N GLY A 361 -0.53 26.87 17.03
CA GLY A 361 -1.20 28.09 17.45
C GLY A 361 -0.26 29.30 17.45
N ASN A 362 1.00 29.11 17.83
CA ASN A 362 2.02 30.16 17.80
C ASN A 362 2.43 30.53 16.37
N PHE A 363 2.57 29.53 15.49
CA PHE A 363 2.91 29.73 14.08
C PHE A 363 1.81 30.49 13.31
N PHE A 364 0.55 30.20 13.60
CA PHE A 364 -0.60 30.89 13.01
C PHE A 364 -1.08 32.10 13.81
N GLN A 365 -0.42 32.43 14.92
CA GLN A 365 -0.75 33.56 15.80
C GLN A 365 -2.19 33.54 16.34
N ILE A 366 -2.69 32.36 16.70
CA ILE A 366 -4.04 32.15 17.23
C ILE A 366 -4.02 32.23 18.76
N ALA A 367 -4.77 33.13 19.40
CA ALA A 367 -4.86 33.15 20.86
C ALA A 367 -5.65 31.96 21.43
N VAL A 368 -5.38 31.58 22.68
CA VAL A 368 -6.20 30.57 23.41
C VAL A 368 -7.65 31.04 23.48
N GLY A 369 -8.61 30.16 23.18
CA GLY A 369 -10.04 30.48 23.09
C GLY A 369 -10.52 30.90 21.69
N TYR A 370 -9.62 31.01 20.70
CA TYR A 370 -9.95 31.43 19.33
C TYR A 370 -9.55 30.38 18.29
N GLY A 371 -9.88 30.62 17.02
CA GLY A 371 -9.39 29.83 15.89
C GLY A 371 -10.38 28.81 15.32
N GLU A 372 -11.53 28.59 15.96
CA GLU A 372 -12.55 27.65 15.46
C GLU A 372 -12.97 27.95 14.01
N ASN A 373 -12.99 26.91 13.17
CA ASN A 373 -13.27 26.94 11.72
C ASN A 373 -12.31 27.76 10.85
N GLN A 374 -11.24 28.33 11.42
CA GLN A 374 -10.23 29.03 10.63
C GLN A 374 -9.34 28.04 9.88
N VAL A 375 -8.99 28.38 8.64
CA VAL A 375 -8.19 27.56 7.72
C VAL A 375 -6.90 28.29 7.38
N PHE A 376 -5.79 27.57 7.45
CA PHE A 376 -4.45 28.12 7.23
C PHE A 376 -3.65 27.31 6.23
N ASP A 377 -2.91 28.03 5.38
CA ASP A 377 -1.87 27.45 4.54
C ASP A 377 -0.71 26.96 5.41
N PHE A 378 -0.41 25.67 5.35
CA PHE A 378 0.60 25.07 6.20
C PHE A 378 1.87 24.68 5.44
N ASN A 379 2.93 25.45 5.65
CA ASN A 379 4.27 25.12 5.15
C ASN A 379 5.04 24.28 6.18
N ILE A 380 5.02 22.96 5.98
CA ILE A 380 5.71 21.97 6.82
C ILE A 380 7.19 22.31 7.00
N GLY A 381 7.89 22.69 5.92
CA GLY A 381 9.34 22.97 5.98
C GLY A 381 9.69 24.18 6.84
N LYS A 382 8.94 25.29 6.68
CA LYS A 382 9.09 26.50 7.51
C LYS A 382 8.76 26.21 8.97
N PHE A 383 7.67 25.48 9.23
CA PHE A 383 7.28 25.12 10.58
C PHE A 383 8.33 24.25 11.28
N CYS A 384 8.80 23.19 10.61
CA CYS A 384 9.86 22.32 11.14
C CYS A 384 11.13 23.12 11.47
N SER A 385 11.53 24.04 10.60
CA SER A 385 12.72 24.87 10.81
C SER A 385 12.56 25.85 11.97
N ALA A 386 11.36 26.41 12.16
CA ALA A 386 11.08 27.36 13.23
C ALA A 386 10.97 26.71 14.62
N PHE A 387 10.41 25.50 14.70
CA PHE A 387 10.10 24.85 15.98
C PHE A 387 10.91 23.57 16.26
N GLY A 388 11.85 23.20 15.37
CA GLY A 388 12.77 22.09 15.60
C GLY A 388 12.14 20.69 15.55
N PHE A 389 11.05 20.51 14.79
CA PHE A 389 10.40 19.19 14.64
C PHE A 389 10.93 18.41 13.42
N ASN A 390 11.10 17.10 13.58
CA ASN A 390 11.27 16.20 12.44
C ASN A 390 9.95 16.12 11.65
N VAL A 391 10.03 16.13 10.31
CA VAL A 391 8.86 16.07 9.41
C VAL A 391 7.98 14.85 9.68
N THR A 392 8.57 13.69 9.93
CA THR A 392 7.82 12.44 10.17
C THR A 392 7.01 12.53 11.44
N THR A 393 7.66 12.94 12.53
CA THR A 393 7.02 13.16 13.83
C THR A 393 5.91 14.20 13.73
N LEU A 394 6.14 15.32 13.04
CA LEU A 394 5.14 16.36 12.83
C LEU A 394 3.90 15.82 12.10
N VAL A 395 4.09 15.15 10.97
CA VAL A 395 2.97 14.60 10.18
C VAL A 395 2.19 13.56 10.98
N SER A 396 2.87 12.69 11.73
CA SER A 396 2.21 11.76 12.66
C SER A 396 1.42 12.48 13.74
N SER A 397 2.00 13.50 14.37
CA SER A 397 1.31 14.31 15.39
C SER A 397 0.06 14.99 14.84
N LEU A 398 0.14 15.57 13.64
CA LEU A 398 -1.01 16.21 12.99
C LEU A 398 -2.14 15.22 12.73
N LYS A 399 -1.83 14.00 12.29
CA LYS A 399 -2.83 12.93 12.09
C LYS A 399 -3.49 12.50 13.39
N ILE A 400 -2.73 12.43 14.49
CA ILE A 400 -3.27 12.08 15.81
C ILE A 400 -4.15 13.22 16.34
N LEU A 401 -3.69 14.47 16.26
CA LEU A 401 -4.45 15.67 16.64
C LEU A 401 -5.76 15.78 15.83
N GLN A 402 -5.72 15.44 14.54
CA GLN A 402 -6.90 15.41 13.70
C GLN A 402 -7.92 14.36 14.15
N ARG A 403 -7.46 13.15 14.47
CA ARG A 403 -8.33 12.08 14.98
C ARG A 403 -8.90 12.38 16.36
N ALA A 404 -8.17 13.12 17.18
CA ALA A 404 -8.65 13.62 18.45
C ALA A 404 -9.65 14.79 18.30
N GLY A 405 -9.89 15.27 17.06
CA GLY A 405 -10.88 16.30 16.76
C GLY A 405 -10.40 17.74 17.03
N TYR A 406 -9.10 17.98 17.19
CA TYR A 406 -8.58 19.32 17.42
C TYR A 406 -8.40 20.12 16.13
N ILE A 407 -7.90 19.45 15.10
CA ILE A 407 -7.59 20.06 13.81
C ILE A 407 -8.07 19.17 12.67
N ASP A 408 -8.01 19.66 11.46
CA ASP A 408 -8.24 18.93 10.24
C ASP A 408 -7.07 19.24 9.30
N PHE A 409 -6.23 18.23 9.05
CA PHE A 409 -5.00 18.37 8.29
C PHE A 409 -5.18 17.74 6.91
N THR A 410 -5.13 18.58 5.88
CA THR A 410 -5.20 18.14 4.48
C THR A 410 -3.81 18.13 3.89
N GLU A 411 -3.27 16.96 3.53
CA GLU A 411 -1.89 16.80 3.04
C GLU A 411 -1.64 17.47 1.67
N MET A 412 -2.65 17.51 0.81
CA MET A 412 -2.59 18.17 -0.50
C MET A 412 -3.95 18.76 -0.84
N SER A 413 -4.05 20.09 -0.79
CA SER A 413 -5.18 20.81 -1.37
C SER A 413 -4.71 21.56 -2.61
N ASP A 414 -5.46 21.45 -3.70
CA ASP A 414 -5.25 22.26 -4.89
C ASP A 414 -5.81 23.65 -4.61
N ILE A 415 -4.94 24.58 -4.18
CA ILE A 415 -5.32 25.98 -4.05
C ILE A 415 -5.36 26.55 -5.48
N PRO A 416 -6.52 27.00 -5.97
CA PRO A 416 -6.65 27.52 -7.32
C PRO A 416 -5.75 28.73 -7.52
N SER A 417 -5.37 28.97 -8.78
CA SER A 417 -4.71 30.21 -9.16
C SER A 417 -5.58 31.41 -8.80
N ARG A 418 -4.98 32.50 -8.33
CA ARG A 418 -5.71 33.73 -8.01
C ARG A 418 -5.14 34.91 -8.78
N VAL A 419 -6.01 35.78 -9.26
CA VAL A 419 -5.63 36.96 -10.03
C VAL A 419 -6.37 38.17 -9.50
N LEU A 420 -5.64 39.28 -9.37
CA LEU A 420 -6.17 40.61 -9.12
C LEU A 420 -5.58 41.56 -10.16
N MET A 421 -6.42 42.33 -10.86
CA MET A 421 -5.97 43.35 -11.80
C MET A 421 -5.37 44.53 -11.04
N LYS A 422 -4.27 45.06 -11.57
CA LYS A 422 -3.54 46.19 -10.96
C LYS A 422 -3.67 47.48 -11.77
N MET A 423 -3.96 47.37 -13.06
CA MET A 423 -4.23 48.51 -13.93
C MET A 423 -5.70 48.91 -13.92
N SER A 424 -5.97 50.20 -14.15
CA SER A 424 -7.30 50.71 -14.47
C SER A 424 -7.71 50.36 -15.91
N ASP A 425 -9.01 50.45 -16.23
CA ASP A 425 -9.54 50.11 -17.57
C ASP A 425 -8.86 50.90 -18.70
N LEU A 426 -8.56 52.19 -18.47
CA LEU A 426 -7.89 53.07 -19.44
C LEU A 426 -6.43 52.68 -19.68
N GLU A 427 -5.71 52.29 -18.64
CA GLU A 427 -4.31 51.83 -18.73
C GLU A 427 -4.24 50.46 -19.40
N LEU A 428 -5.18 49.58 -19.06
CA LEU A 428 -5.27 48.25 -19.65
C LEU A 428 -5.52 48.31 -21.15
N TYR A 429 -6.40 49.20 -21.61
CA TYR A 429 -6.64 49.40 -23.05
C TYR A 429 -5.36 49.84 -23.78
N LYS A 430 -4.63 50.82 -23.25
CA LYS A 430 -3.33 51.26 -23.81
C LYS A 430 -2.32 50.12 -23.83
N PHE A 431 -2.28 49.32 -22.78
CA PHE A 431 -1.41 48.15 -22.69
C PHE A 431 -1.74 47.10 -23.75
N GLN A 432 -3.02 46.80 -23.97
CA GLN A 432 -3.49 45.85 -24.98
C GLN A 432 -3.11 46.28 -26.40
N VAL A 433 -3.23 47.57 -26.71
CA VAL A 433 -2.78 48.12 -28.02
C VAL A 433 -1.27 47.99 -28.20
N ALA A 434 -0.49 48.22 -27.13
CA ALA A 434 0.97 48.12 -27.17
C ALA A 434 1.48 46.67 -27.18
N ASN A 435 0.69 45.70 -26.72
CA ASN A 435 1.08 44.31 -26.53
C ASN A 435 0.07 43.35 -27.18
N GLU A 436 -0.02 43.41 -28.51
CA GLU A 436 -0.97 42.66 -29.32
C GLU A 436 -0.97 41.15 -29.02
N ARG A 437 0.19 40.57 -28.70
CA ARG A 437 0.33 39.15 -28.36
C ARG A 437 -0.42 38.73 -27.09
N LEU A 438 -0.58 39.62 -26.12
CA LEU A 438 -1.23 39.33 -24.82
C LEU A 438 -2.71 39.73 -24.82
N ASP A 439 -3.16 40.52 -25.80
CA ASP A 439 -4.54 41.00 -25.89
C ASP A 439 -5.59 39.87 -25.94
N PRO A 440 -5.43 38.79 -26.74
CA PRO A 440 -6.39 37.68 -26.74
C PRO A 440 -6.54 37.04 -25.36
N PHE A 441 -5.43 36.86 -24.64
CA PHE A 441 -5.41 36.30 -23.30
C PHE A 441 -6.15 37.20 -22.30
N ILE A 442 -5.85 38.50 -22.30
CA ILE A 442 -6.49 39.49 -21.41
C ILE A 442 -8.00 39.56 -21.67
N LYS A 443 -8.42 39.59 -22.94
CA LYS A 443 -9.84 39.59 -23.31
C LYS A 443 -10.56 38.32 -22.84
N VAL A 444 -9.96 37.15 -23.02
CA VAL A 444 -10.55 35.90 -22.54
C VAL A 444 -10.60 35.87 -21.01
N LEU A 445 -9.58 36.36 -20.32
CA LEU A 445 -9.57 36.48 -18.86
C LEU A 445 -10.73 37.34 -18.35
N LEU A 446 -10.87 38.56 -18.87
CA LEU A 446 -11.94 39.50 -18.49
C LEU A 446 -13.35 38.99 -18.83
N ARG A 447 -13.51 38.24 -19.94
CA ARG A 447 -14.79 37.63 -20.30
C ARG A 447 -15.14 36.38 -19.49
N SER A 448 -14.13 35.74 -18.90
CA SER A 448 -14.30 34.49 -18.16
C SER A 448 -14.54 34.70 -16.67
N TYR A 449 -14.07 35.82 -16.12
CA TYR A 449 -14.11 36.09 -14.69
C TYR A 449 -14.54 37.53 -14.42
N THR A 450 -15.52 37.69 -13.52
CA THR A 450 -15.98 38.99 -13.02
C THR A 450 -15.27 39.32 -11.71
N GLY A 451 -15.25 40.61 -11.33
CA GLY A 451 -14.68 41.06 -10.04
C GLY A 451 -13.15 41.17 -10.00
N LEU A 452 -12.46 40.93 -11.12
CA LEU A 452 -11.00 40.94 -11.21
C LEU A 452 -10.31 42.25 -10.78
N PHE A 453 -11.01 43.39 -10.82
CA PHE A 453 -10.47 44.71 -10.43
C PHE A 453 -10.71 45.06 -8.95
N VAL A 454 -11.51 44.26 -8.24
CA VAL A 454 -11.93 44.57 -6.86
C VAL A 454 -11.16 43.72 -5.85
N ASP A 455 -11.08 42.41 -6.09
CA ASP A 455 -10.38 41.46 -5.20
C ASP A 455 -9.79 40.28 -6.02
N TYR A 456 -9.04 39.41 -5.35
CA TYR A 456 -8.52 38.18 -5.93
C TYR A 456 -9.64 37.23 -6.34
N VAL A 457 -9.65 36.89 -7.62
CA VAL A 457 -10.58 35.91 -8.20
C VAL A 457 -9.86 34.59 -8.42
N ASN A 458 -10.51 33.48 -8.06
CA ASN A 458 -10.04 32.14 -8.36
C ASN A 458 -10.16 31.86 -9.87
N ILE A 459 -9.06 31.43 -10.47
CA ILE A 459 -8.91 31.19 -11.90
C ILE A 459 -8.71 29.70 -12.16
N ASP A 460 -9.43 29.20 -13.17
CA ASP A 460 -9.21 27.91 -13.79
C ASP A 460 -8.37 28.11 -15.06
N GLU A 461 -7.08 27.80 -14.96
CA GLU A 461 -6.14 27.91 -16.09
C GLU A 461 -6.51 26.97 -17.24
N GLU A 462 -7.12 25.82 -16.96
CA GLU A 462 -7.50 24.83 -17.96
C GLU A 462 -8.69 25.34 -18.79
N LEU A 463 -9.63 26.04 -18.14
CA LEU A 463 -10.73 26.72 -18.83
C LEU A 463 -10.20 27.80 -19.79
N LEU A 464 -9.26 28.62 -19.33
CA LEU A 464 -8.64 29.67 -20.15
C LEU A 464 -7.86 29.06 -21.32
N ALA A 465 -7.09 27.99 -21.07
CA ALA A 465 -6.34 27.28 -22.09
C ALA A 465 -7.25 26.75 -23.21
N LYS A 466 -8.37 26.13 -22.83
CA LYS A 466 -9.38 25.64 -23.78
C LYS A 466 -10.03 26.78 -24.58
N ARG A 467 -10.38 27.90 -23.93
CA ARG A 467 -10.99 29.06 -24.61
C ARG A 467 -10.03 29.77 -25.56
N LEU A 468 -8.73 29.75 -25.25
CA LEU A 468 -7.67 30.32 -26.09
C LEU A 468 -7.12 29.33 -27.12
N ASN A 469 -7.50 28.05 -27.04
CA ASN A 469 -6.95 26.95 -27.84
C ASN A 469 -5.41 26.86 -27.74
N VAL A 470 -4.88 26.98 -26.52
CA VAL A 470 -3.44 26.89 -26.20
C VAL A 470 -3.20 25.88 -25.07
N SER A 471 -1.93 25.59 -24.77
CA SER A 471 -1.63 24.71 -23.64
C SER A 471 -1.77 25.47 -22.31
N ARG A 472 -2.02 24.73 -21.23
CA ARG A 472 -2.02 25.29 -19.87
C ARG A 472 -0.69 25.98 -19.52
N SER A 473 0.43 25.47 -20.04
CA SER A 473 1.75 26.08 -19.85
C SER A 473 1.82 27.49 -20.46
N ASP A 474 1.17 27.70 -21.60
CA ASP A 474 1.15 29.00 -22.28
C ASP A 474 0.33 30.03 -21.48
N VAL A 475 -0.80 29.60 -20.91
CA VAL A 475 -1.62 30.42 -20.00
C VAL A 475 -0.84 30.82 -18.76
N TYR A 476 -0.09 29.87 -18.18
CA TYR A 476 0.76 30.12 -17.02
C TYR A 476 1.88 31.14 -17.31
N GLU A 477 2.53 31.02 -18.46
CA GLU A 477 3.54 32.00 -18.89
C GLU A 477 2.94 33.36 -19.25
N ALA A 478 1.73 33.40 -19.83
CA ALA A 478 1.00 34.65 -20.05
C ALA A 478 0.68 35.36 -18.73
N PHE A 479 0.20 34.64 -17.71
CA PHE A 479 -0.01 35.20 -16.38
C PHE A 479 1.27 35.74 -15.75
N LYS A 480 2.38 35.00 -15.84
CA LYS A 480 3.68 35.49 -15.37
C LYS A 480 4.14 36.74 -16.11
N SER A 481 3.98 36.78 -17.42
CA SER A 481 4.37 37.93 -18.24
C SER A 481 3.55 39.16 -17.85
N CYS A 482 2.22 39.04 -17.80
CA CYS A 482 1.34 40.13 -17.36
C CYS A 482 1.65 40.57 -15.92
N SER A 483 2.01 39.64 -15.03
CA SER A 483 2.37 39.97 -13.65
C SER A 483 3.71 40.68 -13.53
N ARG A 484 4.72 40.29 -14.32
CA ARG A 484 6.01 40.99 -14.42
C ARG A 484 5.86 42.41 -14.98
N MET A 485 4.92 42.60 -15.90
CA MET A 485 4.63 43.88 -16.54
C MET A 485 3.66 44.76 -15.73
N GLY A 486 3.27 44.32 -14.53
CA GLY A 486 2.43 45.11 -13.62
C GLY A 486 0.96 45.21 -14.01
N VAL A 487 0.50 44.46 -15.01
CA VAL A 487 -0.90 44.48 -15.49
C VAL A 487 -1.86 43.90 -14.45
N LEU A 488 -1.41 42.82 -13.83
CA LEU A 488 -2.15 42.06 -12.82
C LEU A 488 -1.18 41.53 -11.77
N HIS A 489 -1.72 41.08 -10.64
CA HIS A 489 -0.99 40.28 -9.67
C HIS A 489 -1.48 38.84 -9.76
N TYR A 490 -0.59 37.94 -10.16
CA TYR A 490 -0.87 36.53 -10.31
C TYR A 490 -0.29 35.72 -9.15
N ILE A 491 -1.15 34.96 -8.48
CA ILE A 491 -0.76 33.95 -7.50
C ILE A 491 -0.98 32.58 -8.15
N PRO A 492 0.09 31.85 -8.52
CA PRO A 492 -0.03 30.54 -9.14
C PRO A 492 -0.78 29.52 -8.30
N GLN A 493 -1.38 28.54 -8.97
CA GLN A 493 -1.92 27.34 -8.34
C GLN A 493 -0.82 26.70 -7.51
N ARG A 494 -1.13 26.40 -6.24
CA ARG A 494 -0.20 25.71 -5.35
C ARG A 494 -0.89 24.52 -4.73
N ARG A 495 -0.14 23.42 -4.68
CA ARG A 495 -0.46 22.32 -3.78
C ARG A 495 0.17 22.62 -2.45
N SER A 496 -0.62 23.10 -1.50
CA SER A 496 -0.17 23.31 -0.14
C SER A 496 -0.97 22.43 0.80
N PRO A 497 -0.34 21.87 1.85
CA PRO A 497 -1.07 21.35 2.97
C PRO A 497 -1.88 22.46 3.64
N LEU A 498 -3.06 22.11 4.16
CA LEU A 498 -3.92 23.01 4.93
C LEU A 498 -4.14 22.48 6.33
N ILE A 499 -4.27 23.37 7.30
CA ILE A 499 -4.73 23.07 8.66
C ILE A 499 -5.98 23.89 8.92
N ARG A 500 -7.07 23.23 9.30
CA ARG A 500 -8.27 23.86 9.83
C ARG A 500 -8.41 23.52 11.31
N TYR A 501 -8.73 24.50 12.15
CA TYR A 501 -9.07 24.25 13.55
C TYR A 501 -10.54 23.85 13.65
N LEU A 502 -10.82 22.70 14.25
CA LEU A 502 -12.20 22.18 14.38
C LEU A 502 -12.94 22.75 15.59
N GLN A 503 -12.18 23.35 16.52
CA GLN A 503 -12.66 23.92 17.77
C GLN A 503 -11.72 25.04 18.20
N GLN A 504 -12.10 25.77 19.24
CA GLN A 504 -11.29 26.83 19.82
C GLN A 504 -9.94 26.30 20.35
N ARG A 505 -8.88 27.12 20.24
CA ARG A 505 -7.55 26.76 20.71
C ARG A 505 -7.56 26.57 22.22
N PHE A 506 -7.40 25.34 22.69
CA PHE A 506 -7.15 25.06 24.11
C PHE A 506 -5.70 25.28 24.54
N GLU A 507 -5.51 25.40 25.85
CA GLU A 507 -4.18 25.27 26.47
C GLU A 507 -3.64 23.84 26.30
N PRO A 508 -2.33 23.65 26.08
CA PRO A 508 -1.75 22.33 25.79
C PRO A 508 -2.09 21.22 26.79
N HIS A 509 -2.12 21.54 28.09
CA HIS A 509 -2.42 20.59 29.17
C HIS A 509 -3.88 20.11 29.19
N ARG A 510 -4.79 20.87 28.57
CA ARG A 510 -6.21 20.53 28.44
C ARG A 510 -6.48 19.56 27.30
N LEU A 511 -5.52 19.33 26.40
CA LEU A 511 -5.68 18.28 25.38
C LEU A 511 -5.82 16.91 26.05
N ARG A 512 -6.82 16.17 25.56
CA ARG A 512 -7.18 14.83 25.95
C ARG A 512 -7.14 13.96 24.70
N PHE A 513 -6.52 12.80 24.84
CA PHE A 513 -6.40 11.83 23.78
C PHE A 513 -7.12 10.56 24.27
N PRO A 514 -8.32 10.27 23.76
CA PRO A 514 -9.03 9.02 24.10
C PRO A 514 -8.14 7.82 23.82
N ASP A 515 -8.30 6.75 24.61
CA ASP A 515 -7.47 5.55 24.50
C ASP A 515 -7.58 4.91 23.10
N GLU A 516 -8.77 4.94 22.49
CA GLU A 516 -9.03 4.52 21.10
C GLU A 516 -8.24 5.33 20.05
N VAL A 517 -7.93 6.60 20.33
CA VAL A 517 -7.21 7.49 19.40
C VAL A 517 -5.70 7.30 19.52
N TYR A 518 -5.19 7.01 20.71
CA TYR A 518 -3.75 6.93 20.97
C TYR A 518 -3.29 5.56 21.49
N LYS A 519 -3.65 5.19 22.74
CA LYS A 519 -3.07 4.03 23.42
C LYS A 519 -3.34 2.71 22.73
N GLU A 520 -4.60 2.44 22.38
CA GLU A 520 -4.97 1.19 21.71
C GLU A 520 -4.27 1.05 20.36
N ARG A 521 -4.13 2.16 19.64
CA ARG A 521 -3.48 2.18 18.33
C ARG A 521 -1.97 2.02 18.42
N LEU A 522 -1.35 2.63 19.43
CA LEU A 522 0.06 2.42 19.74
C LEU A 522 0.30 0.93 20.00
N HIS A 523 -0.52 0.31 20.85
CA HIS A 523 -0.41 -1.13 21.16
C HIS A 523 -0.55 -2.00 19.92
N GLN A 524 -1.53 -1.72 19.06
CA GLN A 524 -1.70 -2.47 17.80
C GLN A 524 -0.57 -2.24 16.80
N TYR A 525 -0.02 -1.03 16.73
CA TYR A 525 1.15 -0.75 15.90
C TYR A 525 2.37 -1.53 16.42
N GLN A 526 2.61 -1.52 17.73
CA GLN A 526 3.68 -2.28 18.38
C GLN A 526 3.56 -3.78 18.09
N LYS A 527 2.37 -4.38 18.27
CA LYS A 527 2.13 -5.78 17.94
C LYS A 527 2.45 -6.14 16.48
N ARG A 528 2.15 -5.24 15.53
CA ARG A 528 2.46 -5.48 14.12
C ARG A 528 3.97 -5.43 13.85
N VAL A 529 4.66 -4.47 14.46
CA VAL A 529 6.12 -4.35 14.36
C VAL A 529 6.80 -5.56 14.99
N GLU A 530 6.37 -5.95 16.19
CA GLU A 530 6.87 -7.11 16.91
C GLU A 530 6.66 -8.40 16.11
N ALA A 531 5.49 -8.58 15.48
CA ALA A 531 5.24 -9.72 14.62
C ALA A 531 6.22 -9.82 13.43
N VAL A 532 6.67 -8.69 12.86
CA VAL A 532 7.71 -8.70 11.82
C VAL A 532 9.06 -9.11 12.41
N ILE A 533 9.41 -8.57 13.58
CA ILE A 533 10.67 -8.91 14.28
C ILE A 533 10.69 -10.38 14.65
N ASP A 534 9.60 -10.93 15.19
CA ASP A 534 9.45 -12.34 15.54
C ASP A 534 9.50 -13.24 14.31
N TYR A 535 8.83 -12.83 13.22
CA TYR A 535 8.95 -13.53 11.95
C TYR A 535 10.39 -13.55 11.47
N ALA A 536 11.15 -12.46 11.67
CA ALA A 536 12.53 -12.37 11.20
C ALA A 536 13.55 -13.11 12.09
N SER A 537 13.33 -13.09 13.41
CA SER A 537 14.21 -13.69 14.41
C SER A 537 13.99 -15.18 14.60
N SER A 538 12.79 -15.69 14.29
CA SER A 538 12.50 -17.12 14.41
C SER A 538 13.35 -17.94 13.44
N SER A 539 14.06 -18.96 13.93
CA SER A 539 14.81 -19.93 13.11
C SER A 539 14.29 -21.36 13.25
N SER A 540 13.30 -21.56 14.14
CA SER A 540 12.79 -22.88 14.54
C SER A 540 11.36 -23.14 14.08
N VAL A 541 10.66 -22.16 13.51
CA VAL A 541 9.28 -22.37 13.03
C VAL A 541 9.23 -22.19 11.53
N CYS A 542 8.50 -23.07 10.85
CA CYS A 542 8.22 -22.93 9.42
C CYS A 542 7.66 -21.54 9.11
N ARG A 543 8.28 -20.82 8.15
CA ARG A 543 7.87 -19.47 7.76
C ARG A 543 6.41 -19.39 7.32
N SER A 544 5.96 -20.35 6.49
CA SER A 544 4.56 -20.42 6.05
C SER A 544 3.64 -20.55 7.26
N ARG A 545 3.98 -21.42 8.23
CA ARG A 545 3.18 -21.63 9.44
C ARG A 545 3.05 -20.37 10.29
N LEU A 546 4.14 -19.60 10.44
CA LEU A 546 4.10 -18.30 11.15
C LEU A 546 3.12 -17.33 10.48
N LEU A 547 3.19 -17.21 9.16
CA LEU A 547 2.28 -16.34 8.40
C LEU A 547 0.82 -16.80 8.51
N LEU A 548 0.55 -18.10 8.34
CA LEU A 548 -0.80 -18.65 8.45
C LEU A 548 -1.39 -18.40 9.84
N ASN A 549 -0.62 -18.67 10.90
CA ASN A 549 -1.04 -18.43 12.28
C ASN A 549 -1.36 -16.94 12.52
N TYR A 550 -0.55 -16.02 11.99
CA TYR A 550 -0.79 -14.57 12.09
C TYR A 550 -2.15 -14.16 11.50
N PHE A 551 -2.56 -14.76 10.37
CA PHE A 551 -3.87 -14.53 9.74
C PHE A 551 -5.00 -15.42 10.31
N GLY A 552 -4.78 -16.03 11.49
CA GLY A 552 -5.77 -16.84 12.19
C GLY A 552 -6.07 -18.18 11.52
N GLU A 553 -5.14 -18.71 10.73
CA GLU A 553 -5.23 -20.06 10.14
C GLU A 553 -4.29 -21.02 10.88
N LYS A 554 -4.87 -22.02 11.56
CA LYS A 554 -4.10 -23.04 12.27
C LYS A 554 -3.57 -24.07 11.27
N CYS A 555 -2.26 -24.06 11.02
CA CYS A 555 -1.60 -25.03 10.15
C CYS A 555 -0.84 -26.07 10.99
N GLN A 556 -1.14 -27.35 10.77
CA GLN A 556 -0.51 -28.46 11.50
C GLN A 556 0.79 -28.96 10.85
N HIS A 557 1.01 -28.67 9.56
CA HIS A 557 2.18 -29.15 8.81
C HIS A 557 3.22 -28.06 8.53
N ASN A 558 4.45 -28.50 8.27
CA ASN A 558 5.53 -27.64 7.79
C ASN A 558 5.54 -27.63 6.26
N CYS A 559 5.76 -26.48 5.62
CA CYS A 559 5.70 -26.36 4.16
C CYS A 559 6.78 -27.17 3.41
N GLY A 560 7.89 -27.51 4.07
CA GLY A 560 8.94 -28.34 3.47
C GLY A 560 9.86 -27.62 2.47
N HIS A 561 9.57 -26.37 2.09
CA HIS A 561 10.30 -25.60 1.08
C HIS A 561 10.70 -24.17 1.49
N CYS A 562 10.40 -23.73 2.72
CA CYS A 562 10.97 -22.48 3.25
C CYS A 562 12.41 -22.67 3.74
N ASP A 563 13.14 -21.58 3.98
CA ASP A 563 14.50 -21.59 4.53
C ASP A 563 14.64 -22.47 5.78
N VAL A 564 13.73 -22.35 6.75
CA VAL A 564 13.74 -23.15 8.00
C VAL A 564 13.47 -24.64 7.74
N CYS A 565 12.57 -24.96 6.82
CA CYS A 565 12.29 -26.36 6.48
C CYS A 565 13.44 -26.99 5.69
N ILE A 566 14.08 -26.22 4.81
CA ILE A 566 15.23 -26.67 4.04
C ILE A 566 16.44 -26.85 4.95
N SER A 567 16.72 -25.91 5.86
CA SER A 567 17.81 -26.06 6.83
C SER A 567 17.60 -27.28 7.71
N ARG A 568 16.38 -27.53 8.18
CA ARG A 568 16.01 -28.75 8.92
C ARG A 568 16.20 -30.04 8.12
N LYS A 569 15.88 -30.03 6.83
CA LYS A 569 16.11 -31.18 5.94
C LYS A 569 17.59 -31.43 5.72
N LYS A 570 18.37 -30.38 5.44
CA LYS A 570 19.83 -30.46 5.32
C LYS A 570 20.49 -30.92 6.62
N SER A 571 19.89 -30.55 7.74
CA SER A 571 20.37 -30.91 9.06
C SER A 571 19.77 -32.17 9.65
N ARG A 572 18.89 -32.87 8.94
CA ARG A 572 18.57 -34.25 9.32
C ARG A 572 19.82 -35.04 9.01
N LEU A 573 20.67 -35.21 10.03
CA LEU A 573 21.59 -36.32 10.04
C LEU A 573 20.74 -37.58 9.85
N SER A 574 21.13 -38.44 8.91
CA SER A 574 20.67 -39.83 8.95
C SER A 574 21.20 -40.49 10.21
N ASP A 575 20.51 -41.50 10.75
CA ASP A 575 20.97 -42.22 11.95
C ASP A 575 22.41 -42.73 11.77
N SER A 576 22.77 -43.20 10.56
CA SER A 576 24.13 -43.61 10.21
C SER A 576 25.16 -42.48 10.20
N GLU A 577 24.78 -41.27 9.73
CA GLU A 577 25.67 -40.10 9.78
C GLU A 577 25.83 -39.59 11.21
N PHE A 578 24.77 -39.67 12.02
CA PHE A 578 24.78 -39.30 13.42
C PHE A 578 25.74 -40.19 14.21
N GLU A 579 25.61 -41.52 14.06
CA GLU A 579 26.52 -42.48 14.69
C GLU A 579 27.97 -42.29 14.24
N SER A 580 28.20 -41.96 12.96
CA SER A 580 29.54 -41.72 12.43
C SER A 580 30.20 -40.48 13.06
N ILE A 581 29.45 -39.38 13.20
CA ILE A 581 29.94 -38.15 13.82
C ILE A 581 30.10 -38.32 15.33
N GLU A 582 29.16 -39.01 16.00
CA GLU A 582 29.26 -39.33 17.43
C GLU A 582 30.52 -40.16 17.73
N ASN A 583 30.79 -41.20 16.95
CA ASN A 583 31.97 -42.03 17.12
C ASN A 583 33.27 -41.25 16.90
N ALA A 584 33.32 -40.38 15.89
CA ALA A 584 34.48 -39.56 15.61
C ALA A 584 34.75 -38.51 16.72
N ILE A 585 33.69 -37.91 17.27
CA ILE A 585 33.78 -37.01 18.43
C ILE A 585 34.30 -37.78 19.65
N LYS A 586 33.75 -38.98 19.91
CA LYS A 586 34.17 -39.83 21.03
C LYS A 586 35.65 -40.21 20.94
N GLU A 587 36.11 -40.70 19.79
CA GLU A 587 37.50 -41.09 19.58
C GLU A 587 38.47 -39.92 19.80
N LYS A 588 38.08 -38.71 19.38
CA LYS A 588 38.89 -37.51 19.58
C LYS A 588 38.92 -37.05 21.03
N LEU A 589 37.79 -37.04 21.72
CA LEU A 589 37.69 -36.61 23.12
C LEU A 589 38.22 -37.65 24.11
N GLU A 590 38.31 -38.93 23.74
CA GLU A 590 39.01 -39.97 24.54
C GLU A 590 40.54 -39.81 24.48
N ASN A 591 41.07 -39.28 23.38
CA ASN A 591 42.51 -39.15 23.15
C ASN A 591 43.07 -37.74 23.41
N SER A 592 42.22 -36.70 23.51
CA SER A 592 42.65 -35.30 23.61
C SER A 592 41.58 -34.41 24.24
N VAL A 593 42.02 -33.40 25.01
CA VAL A 593 41.14 -32.36 25.58
C VAL A 593 41.02 -31.22 24.57
N LEU A 594 39.83 -31.05 23.98
CA LEU A 594 39.58 -30.11 22.89
C LEU A 594 38.40 -29.20 23.20
N THR A 595 38.45 -27.94 22.76
CA THR A 595 37.28 -27.05 22.76
C THR A 595 36.39 -27.36 21.56
N ALA A 596 35.10 -27.00 21.64
CA ALA A 596 34.13 -27.26 20.57
C ALA A 596 34.56 -26.66 19.22
N ASP A 597 35.14 -25.46 19.21
CA ASP A 597 35.64 -24.80 17.99
C ASP A 597 36.83 -25.51 17.33
N VAL A 598 37.70 -26.14 18.13
CA VAL A 598 38.85 -26.91 17.61
C VAL A 598 38.37 -28.26 17.08
N LEU A 599 37.46 -28.91 17.82
CA LEU A 599 36.87 -30.19 17.44
C LEU A 599 36.13 -30.11 16.09
N VAL A 600 35.39 -29.02 15.86
CA VAL A 600 34.68 -28.77 14.60
C VAL A 600 35.64 -28.61 13.41
N LYS A 601 36.84 -28.05 13.63
CA LYS A 601 37.86 -27.88 12.58
C LYS A 601 38.67 -29.14 12.28
N GLU A 602 38.83 -30.03 13.26
CA GLU A 602 39.59 -31.27 13.08
C GLU A 602 38.78 -32.40 12.44
N LEU A 603 37.45 -32.33 12.53
CA LEU A 603 36.56 -33.35 11.99
C LEU A 603 36.24 -33.09 10.52
N SER A 604 36.31 -34.12 9.69
CA SER A 604 36.08 -34.04 8.24
C SER A 604 34.58 -34.01 7.84
N PHE A 605 33.70 -33.60 8.75
CA PHE A 605 32.25 -33.54 8.54
C PHE A 605 31.79 -32.08 8.36
N ASP A 606 30.56 -31.91 7.90
CA ASP A 606 29.93 -30.59 7.78
C ASP A 606 29.80 -29.92 9.17
N GLU A 607 30.32 -28.69 9.31
CA GLU A 607 30.39 -27.97 10.59
C GLU A 607 29.02 -27.85 11.26
N ASP A 608 27.96 -27.56 10.49
CA ASP A 608 26.59 -27.44 11.00
C ASP A 608 26.06 -28.79 11.54
N LYS A 609 26.54 -29.92 11.00
CA LYS A 609 26.21 -31.27 11.50
C LYS A 609 26.99 -31.60 12.76
N ILE A 610 28.28 -31.28 12.84
CA ILE A 610 29.11 -31.50 14.02
C ILE A 610 28.54 -30.75 15.23
N TRP A 611 28.23 -29.46 15.07
CA TRP A 611 27.63 -28.65 16.13
C TRP A 611 26.29 -29.19 16.63
N LYS A 612 25.51 -29.87 15.79
CA LYS A 612 24.25 -30.51 16.22
C LYS A 612 24.50 -31.76 17.04
N VAL A 613 25.49 -32.56 16.68
CA VAL A 613 25.85 -33.76 17.46
C VAL A 613 26.45 -33.35 18.79
N ILE A 614 27.33 -32.35 18.85
CA ILE A 614 27.87 -31.79 20.10
C ILE A 614 26.73 -31.34 21.03
N ARG A 615 25.81 -30.49 20.55
CA ARG A 615 24.66 -30.04 21.36
C ARG A 615 23.79 -31.20 21.84
N TRP A 616 23.57 -32.20 21.00
CA TRP A 616 22.81 -33.38 21.42
C TRP A 616 23.55 -34.19 22.49
N LEU A 617 24.88 -34.33 22.39
CA LEU A 617 25.70 -35.04 23.37
C LEU A 617 25.78 -34.30 24.71
N GLU A 618 25.77 -32.97 24.69
CA GLU A 618 25.64 -32.12 25.90
C GLU A 618 24.27 -32.29 26.55
N ASP A 619 23.19 -32.18 25.75
CA ASP A 619 21.80 -32.37 26.21
C ASP A 619 21.56 -33.79 26.76
N ALA A 620 22.26 -34.79 26.21
CA ALA A 620 22.22 -36.19 26.63
C ALA A 620 23.21 -36.53 27.75
N GLU A 621 23.91 -35.53 28.30
CA GLU A 621 24.95 -35.66 29.34
C GLU A 621 26.09 -36.65 29.00
N LYS A 622 26.32 -36.93 27.71
CA LYS A 622 27.43 -37.78 27.25
C LYS A 622 28.76 -37.04 27.19
N ILE A 623 28.72 -35.72 27.05
CA ILE A 623 29.89 -34.84 27.17
C ILE A 623 29.59 -33.71 28.16
N SER A 624 30.63 -33.12 28.74
CA SER A 624 30.53 -31.92 29.58
C SER A 624 31.65 -30.94 29.28
N GLU A 625 31.37 -29.66 29.48
CA GLU A 625 32.33 -28.57 29.34
C GLU A 625 32.95 -28.23 30.72
N ASP A 626 34.26 -28.03 30.77
CA ASP A 626 34.98 -27.58 31.97
C ASP A 626 34.99 -26.05 32.13
N GLU A 627 35.60 -25.54 33.21
CA GLU A 627 35.65 -24.09 33.50
C GLU A 627 36.41 -23.26 32.44
N VAL A 628 37.13 -23.91 31.52
CA VAL A 628 37.96 -23.28 30.48
C VAL A 628 37.41 -23.49 29.07
N GLY A 629 36.25 -24.14 28.95
CA GLY A 629 35.54 -24.37 27.68
C GLY A 629 35.96 -25.64 26.93
N ALA A 630 36.64 -26.58 27.59
CA ALA A 630 37.05 -27.84 26.98
C ALA A 630 36.00 -28.95 27.20
N LEU A 631 35.76 -29.73 26.15
CA LEU A 631 34.80 -30.83 26.16
C LEU A 631 35.44 -32.12 26.69
N LEU A 632 34.74 -32.81 27.58
CA LEU A 632 35.13 -34.08 28.19
C LEU A 632 34.07 -35.14 27.90
N TRP A 633 34.50 -36.32 27.41
CA TRP A 633 33.60 -37.45 27.22
C TRP A 633 33.32 -38.17 28.54
N LYS A 634 32.05 -38.36 28.90
CA LYS A 634 31.65 -39.11 30.10
C LYS A 634 31.47 -40.59 29.73
N PRO A 635 32.30 -41.50 30.25
CA PRO A 635 32.05 -42.93 30.09
C PRO A 635 30.72 -43.27 30.78
N ARG A 636 29.86 -44.06 30.11
CA ARG A 636 28.65 -44.60 30.74
C ARG A 636 29.06 -45.38 32.00
N GLY A 637 28.55 -44.96 33.15
CA GLY A 637 28.56 -45.77 34.37
C GLY A 637 27.65 -46.98 34.24
#